data_AF-A0A2D6RBA9-F1
#
_entry.id   AF-A0A2D6RBA9-F1
#
_cell.length_a   1.000
_cell.length_b   1.000
_cell.length_c   1.000
_cell.angle_alpha   90.00
_cell.angle_beta   90.00
_cell.angle_gamma   90.00
#
_symmetry.space_group_name_H-M   'P 1'
#
loop_
_entity.id
_entity.type
_entity.pdbx_description
1 polymer ?
#
loop_
_entity_poly.entity_id
_entity_poly.type
_entity_poly.pdbx_seq_one_letter_code
_entity_poly.pdbx_strand_id
1 'polypeptide(L)'
;MVSQKRITILVSILMLSMLAFPVLGNDAGTGGDAGDTTSAATSLPATNGTYYGNLTASSDNSDYYQINMSSNTGIAVQITYSSSVDFDLALLNSGGGYIDLSTNSGTTDDVTSNGTSVGGSSVYIWVDRYSGTGQYTMQIWIFSTGSSGGGGGGSGGGHDAGTGTDAGGSIANAMSLNATNMSFWGDVTYSTDLNDYYNISIPAYFGVTSSLSWNSTVDLDLEVYDSAGTLLTYSWFSNPETVTMNNNGGMDLYFRVFAYGSGTGTHDYSLSFTFDNLSSAPVNNQDDAGTGGDASNDYLNPTNISISSVETNITFSGWGSLNDDLNDNYQTTVPAGHGIRVSVWFNTSVSDFQVILADDQANTIDYSGTNYPETVTSNGSGTYPGMIVEGMDILLQVRATSGEGYYGMSWWFFTLDGDGDGFYDSVEEDCGSDPADNSSIPLDTDSDGICDTLDSDDDGDYVEDVNDTFPLDASEWEDTDSDGIGNNADSDDDGDGFSDTNEIECGSDPLDMWNQPTDYDSDGICDLQDSDDDNDGYEDVDDAFPMDSSEWADTDNNGVGDNSDTDDDGDGYSDNIESSCNSDPLNSFDVPSDLDMDGTCDLMDNDIDGDNYPNDNDAFPMDNTEWIDTDNDGFGNNVDVDDDGDFVSDNYDSFPLDSSEWADNDNDGLGDNGDMDDDNDGWSDSDENSCSTNSMSDQSIPSDFDNDMICDIVDTDDDGDGVSDENDAFPMDNSEWEDTDSDGIGNNFDDDDDGDEWFDIYEPNCGTDPLDSNSIPLDFDGDWVCDLVDNDDDNDGVTDVDDPFPKNPNESVDTDSDGVGNNADNDDDNDGWTDSTESLCFTSSLSS
;
A
#
# COMPACT_ATOMS: atom_id res chain seq x y z
N MET A 1 -50.96 39.30 27.51
CA MET A 1 -49.89 38.41 27.97
C MET A 1 -49.51 37.58 26.73
N VAL A 2 -48.32 37.69 26.11
CA VAL A 2 -46.95 37.36 26.63
C VAL A 2 -46.47 36.11 25.88
N SER A 3 -45.34 36.06 25.17
CA SER A 3 -44.59 37.11 24.46
C SER A 3 -43.74 36.41 23.36
N GLN A 4 -43.35 37.16 22.33
CA GLN A 4 -42.42 36.76 21.27
C GLN A 4 -41.02 36.48 21.86
N LYS A 5 -40.82 35.26 22.33
CA LYS A 5 -39.52 34.60 22.62
C LYS A 5 -39.76 33.12 22.31
N ARG A 6 -38.96 32.41 21.51
CA ARG A 6 -37.59 32.67 21.06
C ARG A 6 -37.46 32.72 19.51
N ILE A 7 -38.31 33.48 18.80
CA ILE A 7 -38.06 33.90 17.38
C ILE A 7 -37.71 35.40 17.35
N THR A 8 -36.65 35.79 18.07
CA THR A 8 -36.23 37.20 18.18
C THR A 8 -34.70 37.40 18.23
N ILE A 9 -33.89 36.34 18.43
CA ILE A 9 -32.42 36.42 18.24
C ILE A 9 -32.02 36.35 16.76
N LEU A 10 -32.41 35.29 16.02
CA LEU A 10 -31.97 35.09 14.63
C LEU A 10 -32.51 36.12 13.60
N VAL A 11 -33.65 36.78 13.88
CA VAL A 11 -34.17 37.86 13.02
C VAL A 11 -33.52 39.22 13.34
N SER A 12 -32.86 39.36 14.49
CA SER A 12 -32.21 40.62 14.90
C SER A 12 -30.79 40.77 14.35
N ILE A 13 -30.04 39.66 14.22
CA ILE A 13 -28.69 39.68 13.61
C ILE A 13 -28.77 39.77 12.08
N LEU A 14 -29.79 39.17 11.44
CA LEU A 14 -29.98 39.23 9.98
C LEU A 14 -30.67 40.52 9.48
N MET A 15 -31.19 41.38 10.37
CA MET A 15 -31.72 42.72 10.02
C MET A 15 -30.75 43.86 10.33
N LEU A 16 -29.72 43.65 11.15
CA LEU A 16 -28.72 44.70 11.46
C LEU A 16 -27.59 44.82 10.40
N SER A 17 -27.56 43.95 9.39
CA SER A 17 -26.70 44.07 8.21
C SER A 17 -27.33 44.89 7.06
N MET A 18 -28.62 45.28 7.16
CA MET A 18 -29.33 46.06 6.13
C MET A 18 -29.73 47.49 6.57
N LEU A 19 -29.24 47.97 7.72
CA LEU A 19 -29.43 49.36 8.18
C LEU A 19 -28.14 50.06 8.61
N ALA A 20 -26.98 49.54 8.21
CA ALA A 20 -25.83 50.39 7.99
C ALA A 20 -26.11 51.26 6.75
N PHE A 21 -26.62 52.47 6.96
CA PHE A 21 -26.37 53.55 6.01
C PHE A 21 -24.86 53.58 5.77
N PRO A 22 -24.37 53.73 4.53
CA PRO A 22 -22.96 54.02 4.34
C PRO A 22 -22.68 55.31 5.11
N VAL A 23 -21.83 55.22 6.12
CA VAL A 23 -21.24 56.39 6.76
C VAL A 23 -20.29 56.96 5.71
N LEU A 24 -20.86 57.79 4.85
CA LEU A 24 -20.14 58.65 3.92
C LEU A 24 -19.26 59.56 4.78
N GLY A 25 -17.96 59.45 4.56
CA GLY A 25 -16.92 59.94 5.43
C GLY A 25 -16.70 59.03 6.65
N ASN A 26 -15.69 58.17 6.59
CA ASN A 26 -15.12 57.51 7.78
C ASN A 26 -13.60 57.68 7.74
N ASP A 27 -13.18 58.91 7.49
CA ASP A 27 -11.85 59.19 7.01
C ASP A 27 -10.89 59.13 8.21
N ALA A 28 -9.88 58.28 8.05
CA ALA A 28 -9.03 57.77 9.11
C ALA A 28 -9.76 57.12 10.31
N GLY A 29 -10.94 56.51 10.09
CA GLY A 29 -11.63 55.71 11.11
C GLY A 29 -12.35 56.51 12.20
N THR A 30 -12.66 57.78 11.93
CA THR A 30 -13.22 58.71 12.93
C THR A 30 -14.75 58.67 13.09
N GLY A 31 -15.45 57.91 12.24
CA GLY A 31 -16.91 57.88 12.17
C GLY A 31 -17.55 59.09 11.49
N GLY A 32 -16.76 59.87 10.74
CA GLY A 32 -17.20 61.03 9.98
C GLY A 32 -16.18 61.48 8.93
N ASP A 33 -16.62 62.46 8.14
CA ASP A 33 -15.91 63.23 7.12
C ASP A 33 -14.71 64.00 7.69
N ALA A 34 -13.52 63.95 7.06
CA ALA A 34 -12.39 64.79 7.50
C ALA A 34 -12.52 66.21 6.90
N GLY A 35 -12.59 67.23 7.76
CA GLY A 35 -13.13 68.53 7.31
C GLY A 35 -12.30 69.24 6.23
N ASP A 36 -12.99 69.86 5.25
CA ASP A 36 -12.47 70.59 4.06
C ASP A 36 -11.47 71.75 4.32
N THR A 37 -11.00 71.97 5.56
CA THR A 37 -10.06 73.06 5.87
C THR A 37 -9.09 72.70 6.98
N THR A 38 -7.91 73.32 6.98
CA THR A 38 -6.92 73.25 8.08
C THR A 38 -7.47 73.61 9.47
N SER A 39 -8.62 74.30 9.56
CA SER A 39 -9.28 74.63 10.84
C SER A 39 -10.28 73.57 11.33
N ALA A 40 -10.65 72.62 10.46
CA ALA A 40 -11.54 71.50 10.74
C ALA A 40 -10.82 70.14 10.57
N ALA A 41 -9.50 70.16 10.35
CA ALA A 41 -8.70 69.00 10.00
C ALA A 41 -8.72 67.90 11.08
N THR A 42 -8.84 66.66 10.63
CA THR A 42 -8.85 65.46 11.48
C THR A 42 -7.48 65.22 12.08
N SER A 43 -7.36 65.19 13.40
CA SER A 43 -6.08 64.98 14.08
C SER A 43 -5.66 63.51 14.06
N LEU A 44 -4.50 63.22 13.47
CA LEU A 44 -3.88 61.89 13.44
C LEU A 44 -2.69 61.81 14.41
N PRO A 45 -2.38 60.62 14.95
CA PRO A 45 -1.20 60.44 15.81
C PRO A 45 0.10 60.64 15.03
N ALA A 46 1.12 61.17 15.70
CA ALA A 46 2.46 61.36 15.13
C ALA A 46 3.26 60.05 15.16
N THR A 47 2.74 59.02 14.49
CA THR A 47 3.35 57.70 14.28
C THR A 47 3.14 57.26 12.84
N ASN A 48 3.96 56.32 12.37
CA ASN A 48 3.70 55.66 11.10
C ASN A 48 2.33 54.96 11.14
N GLY A 49 1.62 54.92 10.03
CA GLY A 49 0.28 54.32 9.98
C GLY A 49 -0.32 54.32 8.58
N THR A 50 -1.29 53.43 8.39
CA THR A 50 -2.14 53.39 7.20
C THR A 50 -3.55 53.82 7.60
N TYR A 51 -4.14 54.71 6.81
CA TYR A 51 -5.47 55.28 7.00
C TYR A 51 -6.24 55.16 5.69
N TYR A 52 -7.57 55.24 5.75
CA TYR A 52 -8.45 55.16 4.59
C TYR A 52 -9.33 56.41 4.54
N GLY A 53 -9.61 56.94 3.36
CA GLY A 53 -10.51 58.07 3.15
C GLY A 53 -11.31 57.95 1.85
N ASN A 54 -12.32 58.80 1.64
CA ASN A 54 -13.28 58.67 0.53
C ASN A 54 -13.88 60.00 0.05
N LEU A 55 -13.35 60.55 -1.05
CA LEU A 55 -13.81 61.82 -1.63
C LEU A 55 -14.99 61.66 -2.62
N THR A 56 -16.00 62.53 -2.52
CA THR A 56 -17.30 62.36 -3.22
C THR A 56 -17.80 63.58 -4.00
N ALA A 57 -18.00 63.44 -5.31
CA ALA A 57 -18.36 64.52 -6.26
C ALA A 57 -19.43 65.54 -5.82
N SER A 58 -20.36 65.14 -4.96
CA SER A 58 -21.53 65.90 -4.54
C SER A 58 -21.45 66.53 -3.14
N SER A 59 -20.55 66.08 -2.27
CA SER A 59 -20.72 66.22 -0.81
C SER A 59 -19.44 66.59 -0.07
N ASP A 60 -18.31 65.99 -0.43
CA ASP A 60 -16.99 66.32 0.13
C ASP A 60 -15.97 66.35 -1.03
N ASN A 61 -15.04 67.30 -0.99
CA ASN A 61 -14.07 67.50 -2.07
C ASN A 61 -12.61 67.41 -1.61
N SER A 62 -12.38 67.48 -0.31
CA SER A 62 -11.07 67.81 0.23
C SER A 62 -10.93 67.27 1.66
N ASP A 63 -10.13 66.22 1.88
CA ASP A 63 -9.84 65.74 3.23
C ASP A 63 -8.62 66.48 3.79
N TYR A 64 -8.75 67.12 4.97
CA TYR A 64 -7.59 67.64 5.71
C TYR A 64 -7.32 66.82 6.98
N TYR A 65 -6.07 66.41 7.15
CA TYR A 65 -5.55 65.80 8.37
C TYR A 65 -4.49 66.69 9.03
N GLN A 66 -4.40 66.67 10.36
CA GLN A 66 -3.39 67.38 11.14
C GLN A 66 -2.53 66.40 11.93
N ILE A 67 -1.20 66.55 11.86
CA ILE A 67 -0.26 65.77 12.69
C ILE A 67 0.63 66.73 13.48
N ASN A 68 0.74 66.50 14.79
CA ASN A 68 1.56 67.30 15.70
C ASN A 68 2.98 66.70 15.81
N MET A 69 3.89 67.16 14.97
CA MET A 69 5.22 66.59 14.80
C MET A 69 6.15 66.90 15.99
N SER A 70 6.83 65.89 16.52
CA SER A 70 7.88 66.04 17.55
C SER A 70 9.14 66.70 16.95
N SER A 71 9.93 67.42 17.74
CA SER A 71 11.14 68.11 17.24
C SER A 71 12.12 67.16 16.55
N ASN A 72 12.75 67.63 15.47
CA ASN A 72 13.68 66.86 14.62
C ASN A 72 13.04 65.64 13.94
N THR A 73 11.79 65.78 13.46
CA THR A 73 11.15 64.79 12.60
C THR A 73 10.71 65.38 11.27
N GLY A 74 10.75 64.54 10.24
CA GLY A 74 10.23 64.75 8.90
C GLY A 74 9.06 63.80 8.65
N ILE A 75 8.37 64.01 7.53
CA ILE A 75 7.19 63.22 7.16
C ILE A 75 7.18 62.95 5.66
N ALA A 76 6.84 61.73 5.27
CA ALA A 76 6.46 61.35 3.92
C ALA A 76 5.05 60.76 3.97
N VAL A 77 4.27 61.02 2.94
CA VAL A 77 2.88 60.57 2.81
C VAL A 77 2.67 60.11 1.38
N GLN A 78 2.04 58.95 1.20
CA GLN A 78 1.56 58.48 -0.08
C GLN A 78 0.08 58.19 0.02
N ILE A 79 -0.67 58.50 -1.02
CA ILE A 79 -2.02 57.98 -1.23
C ILE A 79 -2.02 57.01 -2.42
N THR A 80 -2.86 55.98 -2.34
CA THR A 80 -3.11 55.01 -3.40
C THR A 80 -4.62 54.91 -3.64
N TYR A 81 -5.04 55.00 -4.90
CA TYR A 81 -6.44 55.04 -5.31
C TYR A 81 -6.65 54.33 -6.65
N SER A 82 -7.90 53.98 -6.97
CA SER A 82 -8.21 53.24 -8.21
C SER A 82 -7.93 54.08 -9.47
N SER A 83 -7.57 53.44 -10.58
CA SER A 83 -7.36 54.10 -11.89
C SER A 83 -8.61 54.73 -12.52
N SER A 84 -9.75 54.69 -11.81
CA SER A 84 -11.02 55.32 -12.22
C SER A 84 -11.29 56.68 -11.54
N VAL A 85 -10.39 57.11 -10.64
CA VAL A 85 -10.43 58.39 -9.94
C VAL A 85 -9.06 59.07 -10.00
N ASP A 86 -9.01 60.36 -9.67
CA ASP A 86 -7.81 61.20 -9.77
C ASP A 86 -7.80 62.14 -8.56
N PHE A 87 -6.89 61.92 -7.61
CA PHE A 87 -6.81 62.67 -6.35
C PHE A 87 -5.40 63.25 -6.19
N ASP A 88 -5.32 64.57 -5.98
CA ASP A 88 -4.08 65.30 -5.73
C ASP A 88 -3.68 65.20 -4.25
N LEU A 89 -2.39 65.18 -3.94
CA LEU A 89 -1.87 65.14 -2.55
C LEU A 89 -0.98 66.33 -2.23
N ALA A 90 -1.23 67.01 -1.11
CA ALA A 90 -0.44 68.14 -0.64
C ALA A 90 0.01 67.97 0.82
N LEU A 91 1.27 68.30 1.08
CA LEU A 91 1.81 68.46 2.44
C LEU A 91 1.94 69.96 2.75
N LEU A 92 1.37 70.40 3.86
CA LEU A 92 1.25 71.81 4.24
C LEU A 92 1.88 72.06 5.62
N ASN A 93 2.54 73.22 5.77
CA ASN A 93 3.03 73.68 7.07
C ASN A 93 1.92 74.27 7.94
N SER A 94 2.21 74.51 9.23
CA SER A 94 1.27 75.12 10.20
C SER A 94 0.68 76.48 9.80
N GLY A 95 1.25 77.17 8.80
CA GLY A 95 0.74 78.42 8.22
C GLY A 95 -0.11 78.24 6.96
N GLY A 96 -0.33 77.01 6.48
CA GLY A 96 -1.10 76.71 5.27
C GLY A 96 -0.33 76.92 3.95
N GLY A 97 1.00 76.97 3.99
CA GLY A 97 1.82 76.95 2.77
C GLY A 97 2.31 75.53 2.44
N TYR A 98 2.38 75.20 1.16
CA TYR A 98 2.94 73.92 0.70
C TYR A 98 4.38 73.73 1.19
N ILE A 99 4.63 72.56 1.76
CA ILE A 99 5.94 71.94 1.93
C ILE A 99 6.24 71.17 0.64
N ASP A 100 5.27 70.40 0.16
CA ASP A 100 5.35 69.61 -1.07
C ASP A 100 3.94 69.36 -1.65
N LEU A 101 3.85 69.05 -2.95
CA LEU A 101 2.60 68.89 -3.70
C LEU A 101 2.80 67.93 -4.88
N SER A 102 1.93 66.92 -4.96
CA SER A 102 1.82 65.97 -6.06
C SER A 102 0.42 66.06 -6.69
N THR A 103 0.37 65.94 -8.01
CA THR A 103 -0.85 66.05 -8.82
C THR A 103 -0.75 65.09 -10.02
N ASN A 104 -0.33 63.85 -9.79
CA ASN A 104 -0.10 62.89 -10.86
C ASN A 104 -1.40 62.20 -11.22
N SER A 105 -1.74 62.18 -12.52
CA SER A 105 -2.93 61.48 -13.03
C SER A 105 -2.73 59.95 -13.11
N GLY A 106 -2.29 59.35 -11.99
CA GLY A 106 -1.90 57.95 -11.85
C GLY A 106 -2.87 57.16 -10.98
N THR A 107 -2.34 56.22 -10.20
CA THR A 107 -3.06 55.51 -9.12
C THR A 107 -2.45 55.78 -7.75
N THR A 108 -1.45 56.66 -7.70
CA THR A 108 -0.65 56.98 -6.52
C THR A 108 -0.17 58.41 -6.62
N ASP A 109 -0.19 59.12 -5.49
CA ASP A 109 0.48 60.41 -5.33
C ASP A 109 1.23 60.44 -4.01
N ASP A 110 2.44 60.97 -4.01
CA ASP A 110 3.32 61.03 -2.84
C ASP A 110 3.91 62.44 -2.62
N VAL A 111 4.08 62.80 -1.34
CA VAL A 111 4.65 64.07 -0.88
C VAL A 111 5.56 63.86 0.32
N THR A 112 6.61 64.66 0.45
CA THR A 112 7.59 64.52 1.53
C THR A 112 8.13 65.85 2.02
N SER A 113 8.50 65.92 3.30
CA SER A 113 9.32 67.02 3.81
C SER A 113 10.79 66.95 3.33
N ASN A 114 11.13 65.96 2.50
CA ASN A 114 12.40 65.82 1.78
C ASN A 114 13.62 65.96 2.70
N GLY A 115 13.64 65.16 3.77
CA GLY A 115 14.69 65.20 4.80
C GLY A 115 14.69 66.44 5.71
N THR A 116 13.83 67.44 5.47
CA THR A 116 13.77 68.64 6.32
C THR A 116 12.89 68.43 7.55
N SER A 117 13.34 68.99 8.69
CA SER A 117 12.61 68.94 9.97
C SER A 117 11.35 69.81 9.90
N VAL A 118 10.18 69.18 9.87
CA VAL A 118 8.88 69.83 10.17
C VAL A 118 8.54 69.78 11.67
N GLY A 119 9.33 69.02 12.43
CA GLY A 119 9.21 68.79 13.86
C GLY A 119 9.16 70.04 14.74
N GLY A 120 8.29 70.02 15.75
CA GLY A 120 8.05 71.12 16.69
C GLY A 120 6.85 72.01 16.32
N SER A 121 6.11 71.67 15.26
CA SER A 121 4.86 72.32 14.86
C SER A 121 3.90 71.30 14.24
N SER A 122 2.64 71.71 14.01
CA SER A 122 1.69 70.90 13.25
C SER A 122 1.98 70.97 11.75
N VAL A 123 1.92 69.82 11.07
CA VAL A 123 1.74 69.75 9.62
C VAL A 123 0.30 69.39 9.30
N TYR A 124 -0.15 69.75 8.10
CA TYR A 124 -1.40 69.28 7.55
C TYR A 124 -1.15 68.49 6.28
N ILE A 125 -1.91 67.40 6.11
CA ILE A 125 -2.02 66.65 4.86
C ILE A 125 -3.35 67.07 4.25
N TRP A 126 -3.36 67.36 2.96
CA TRP A 126 -4.57 67.68 2.22
C TRP A 126 -4.65 66.77 1.00
N VAL A 127 -5.72 65.99 0.92
CA VAL A 127 -6.08 65.19 -0.26
C VAL A 127 -7.19 65.94 -0.99
N ASP A 128 -7.01 66.29 -2.27
CA ASP A 128 -8.00 67.03 -3.05
C ASP A 128 -8.54 66.22 -4.23
N ARG A 129 -9.84 66.31 -4.46
CA ARG A 129 -10.52 65.52 -5.49
C ARG A 129 -10.43 66.20 -6.86
N TYR A 130 -9.39 65.89 -7.64
CA TYR A 130 -9.28 66.38 -9.02
C TYR A 130 -10.41 65.83 -9.92
N SER A 131 -10.63 64.51 -9.92
CA SER A 131 -11.75 63.88 -10.63
C SER A 131 -12.19 62.53 -10.06
N GLY A 132 -13.40 62.08 -10.46
CA GLY A 132 -13.96 60.80 -10.00
C GLY A 132 -14.66 60.89 -8.63
N THR A 133 -14.86 59.73 -8.00
CA THR A 133 -15.42 59.54 -6.65
C THR A 133 -15.05 58.15 -6.19
N GLY A 134 -14.47 58.01 -5.01
CA GLY A 134 -13.99 56.72 -4.52
C GLY A 134 -13.06 56.83 -3.33
N GLN A 135 -12.52 55.68 -2.93
CA GLN A 135 -11.67 55.56 -1.75
C GLN A 135 -10.18 55.71 -2.11
N TYR A 136 -9.41 56.18 -1.15
CA TYR A 136 -7.95 56.14 -1.15
C TYR A 136 -7.43 55.51 0.14
N THR A 137 -6.26 54.88 0.03
CA THR A 137 -5.45 54.42 1.16
C THR A 137 -4.30 55.41 1.34
N MET A 138 -4.18 56.03 2.51
CA MET A 138 -3.11 56.97 2.86
C MET A 138 -2.11 56.32 3.81
N GLN A 139 -0.86 56.20 3.38
CA GLN A 139 0.25 55.71 4.19
C GLN A 139 1.12 56.88 4.64
N ILE A 140 1.50 56.88 5.92
CA ILE A 140 2.28 57.95 6.55
C ILE A 140 3.54 57.36 7.18
N TRP A 141 4.69 57.96 6.87
CA TRP A 141 5.99 57.65 7.47
C TRP A 141 6.57 58.89 8.12
N ILE A 142 6.90 58.78 9.41
CA ILE A 142 7.53 59.82 10.21
C ILE A 142 8.95 59.37 10.55
N PHE A 143 9.94 60.15 10.13
CA PHE A 143 11.35 59.83 10.24
C PHE A 143 12.11 60.88 11.05
N SER A 144 13.22 60.50 11.67
CA SER A 144 14.10 61.43 12.38
C SER A 144 14.94 62.24 11.38
N THR A 145 14.93 63.57 11.49
CA THR A 145 15.74 64.47 10.63
C THR A 145 17.01 64.90 11.37
N GLY A 146 17.66 63.94 12.04
CA GLY A 146 18.93 64.15 12.71
C GLY A 146 20.08 64.27 11.71
N SER A 147 20.39 65.51 11.30
CA SER A 147 21.62 65.89 10.59
C SER A 147 21.89 65.22 9.22
N SER A 148 20.90 65.18 8.33
CA SER A 148 21.09 65.09 6.87
C SER A 148 19.77 65.46 6.17
N GLY A 149 19.67 66.36 5.18
CA GLY A 149 20.73 67.12 4.51
C GLY A 149 20.17 68.07 3.44
N GLY A 150 19.07 68.79 3.72
CA GLY A 150 18.48 69.76 2.79
C GLY A 150 19.20 71.12 2.80
N GLY A 151 20.29 71.26 2.03
CA GLY A 151 21.09 72.49 1.95
C GLY A 151 21.45 72.86 0.50
N GLY A 152 21.22 74.11 0.11
CA GLY A 152 21.47 74.59 -1.25
C GLY A 152 22.92 74.97 -1.53
N GLY A 153 23.33 74.88 -2.80
CA GLY A 153 24.71 75.09 -3.25
C GLY A 153 25.33 76.43 -2.83
N GLY A 154 26.54 76.35 -2.27
CA GLY A 154 27.36 77.49 -1.88
C GLY A 154 28.84 77.17 -2.02
N SER A 155 29.52 77.83 -2.95
CA SER A 155 30.88 77.47 -3.36
C SER A 155 31.94 77.73 -2.29
N GLY A 156 32.72 76.70 -1.97
CA GLY A 156 33.97 76.80 -1.20
C GLY A 156 33.80 76.62 0.30
N GLY A 157 33.80 75.36 0.73
CA GLY A 157 33.82 75.05 2.17
C GLY A 157 33.93 73.57 2.56
N GLY A 158 33.87 72.62 1.61
CA GLY A 158 33.55 71.24 1.93
C GLY A 158 32.11 71.22 2.43
N HIS A 159 31.15 71.30 1.51
CA HIS A 159 29.72 71.42 1.81
C HIS A 159 28.93 70.21 1.32
N ASP A 160 29.54 69.06 1.57
CA ASP A 160 29.11 67.75 1.10
C ASP A 160 27.93 67.21 1.88
N ALA A 161 26.98 66.62 1.15
CA ALA A 161 25.70 66.11 1.66
C ALA A 161 24.91 67.12 2.53
N GLY A 162 25.15 68.42 2.35
CA GLY A 162 24.54 69.48 3.16
C GLY A 162 24.99 69.52 4.63
N THR A 163 26.08 68.81 4.99
CA THR A 163 26.58 68.71 6.38
C THR A 163 27.35 69.95 6.84
N GLY A 164 27.91 70.72 5.91
CA GLY A 164 28.81 71.84 6.18
C GLY A 164 30.27 71.44 6.45
N THR A 165 30.64 70.20 6.14
CA THR A 165 32.01 69.63 6.24
C THR A 165 32.36 68.79 5.02
N ASP A 166 33.66 68.63 4.73
CA ASP A 166 34.15 67.84 3.59
C ASP A 166 33.96 66.32 3.80
N ALA A 167 33.64 65.61 2.71
CA ALA A 167 33.43 64.16 2.66
C ALA A 167 34.75 63.35 2.57
N GLY A 168 35.60 63.53 3.59
CA GLY A 168 36.87 62.88 3.87
C GLY A 168 37.45 61.94 2.79
N GLY A 169 38.50 62.40 2.10
CA GLY A 169 39.12 61.74 0.93
C GLY A 169 39.81 60.38 1.06
N SER A 170 39.32 59.46 1.91
CA SER A 170 39.62 58.03 1.87
C SER A 170 38.51 57.20 2.51
N ILE A 171 38.34 55.93 2.08
CA ILE A 171 37.38 54.94 2.63
C ILE A 171 37.33 54.95 4.17
N ALA A 172 38.48 55.04 4.85
CA ALA A 172 38.58 55.04 6.32
C ALA A 172 38.03 56.30 7.01
N ASN A 173 37.76 57.38 6.27
CA ASN A 173 37.16 58.63 6.74
C ASN A 173 35.91 59.02 5.93
N ALA A 174 35.33 58.07 5.19
CA ALA A 174 34.16 58.30 4.34
C ALA A 174 32.96 58.82 5.16
N MET A 175 32.23 59.77 4.58
CA MET A 175 31.03 60.34 5.19
C MET A 175 29.87 59.34 5.12
N SER A 176 29.43 58.83 6.27
CA SER A 176 28.29 57.93 6.34
C SER A 176 26.97 58.63 6.00
N LEU A 177 26.20 58.05 5.09
CA LEU A 177 24.85 58.49 4.72
C LEU A 177 23.85 57.35 4.96
N ASN A 178 22.58 57.70 5.15
CA ASN A 178 21.50 56.71 5.25
C ASN A 178 21.08 56.23 3.85
N ALA A 179 20.76 54.94 3.73
CA ALA A 179 20.24 54.38 2.48
C ALA A 179 18.76 54.75 2.28
N THR A 180 18.54 55.91 1.69
CA THR A 180 17.22 56.45 1.33
C THR A 180 17.33 57.22 0.04
N ASN A 181 16.31 57.19 -0.83
CA ASN A 181 16.31 57.94 -2.09
C ASN A 181 16.59 59.42 -1.83
N MET A 182 17.76 59.88 -2.26
CA MET A 182 18.26 61.22 -1.94
C MET A 182 19.15 61.76 -3.04
N SER A 183 19.09 63.07 -3.26
CA SER A 183 20.07 63.80 -4.05
C SER A 183 20.62 64.94 -3.22
N PHE A 184 21.93 65.10 -3.26
CA PHE A 184 22.63 66.16 -2.55
C PHE A 184 23.78 66.72 -3.39
N TRP A 185 24.35 67.81 -2.91
CA TRP A 185 25.44 68.52 -3.56
C TRP A 185 26.74 68.36 -2.76
N GLY A 186 27.88 68.45 -3.46
CA GLY A 186 29.23 68.44 -2.89
C GLY A 186 30.21 69.25 -3.73
N ASP A 187 31.45 69.46 -3.23
CA ASP A 187 32.44 70.35 -3.88
C ASP A 187 33.92 69.89 -3.88
N VAL A 188 34.31 69.04 -4.84
CA VAL A 188 35.73 68.66 -5.07
C VAL A 188 36.59 69.83 -5.63
N THR A 189 37.85 69.91 -5.21
CA THR A 189 38.82 70.96 -5.60
C THR A 189 40.21 70.38 -5.90
N TYR A 190 40.56 70.15 -7.17
CA TYR A 190 41.78 69.43 -7.63
C TYR A 190 43.12 69.73 -6.91
N SER A 191 43.32 70.93 -6.37
CA SER A 191 44.57 71.30 -5.67
C SER A 191 44.59 71.06 -4.15
N THR A 192 43.44 70.85 -3.52
CA THR A 192 43.28 70.84 -2.05
C THR A 192 42.36 69.75 -1.55
N ASP A 193 41.43 69.29 -2.39
CA ASP A 193 40.42 68.31 -2.07
C ASP A 193 40.11 67.47 -3.31
N LEU A 194 40.67 66.27 -3.39
CA LEU A 194 40.70 65.50 -4.64
C LEU A 194 39.63 64.41 -4.71
N ASN A 195 39.13 63.96 -3.56
CA ASN A 195 38.25 62.81 -3.47
C ASN A 195 37.25 63.03 -2.35
N ASP A 196 35.99 62.75 -2.64
CA ASP A 196 34.93 62.76 -1.66
C ASP A 196 34.43 61.32 -1.55
N TYR A 197 34.59 60.70 -0.38
CA TYR A 197 34.11 59.34 -0.11
C TYR A 197 32.87 59.38 0.77
N TYR A 198 31.84 58.64 0.34
CA TYR A 198 30.60 58.41 1.07
C TYR A 198 30.46 56.92 1.36
N ASN A 199 30.05 56.56 2.57
CA ASN A 199 29.71 55.18 2.93
C ASN A 199 28.19 55.05 3.10
N ILE A 200 27.60 54.03 2.49
CA ILE A 200 26.18 53.71 2.62
C ILE A 200 26.02 52.21 2.92
N SER A 201 25.40 51.90 4.05
CA SER A 201 24.94 50.54 4.38
C SER A 201 23.66 50.26 3.59
N ILE A 202 23.75 49.44 2.54
CA ILE A 202 22.60 49.09 1.69
C ILE A 202 21.69 48.14 2.47
N PRO A 203 20.36 48.38 2.57
CA PRO A 203 19.43 47.44 3.20
C PRO A 203 19.42 46.10 2.45
N ALA A 204 19.10 45.00 3.14
CA ALA A 204 18.85 43.73 2.47
C ALA A 204 17.76 43.90 1.39
N TYR A 205 17.93 43.24 0.24
CA TYR A 205 17.00 43.30 -0.89
C TYR A 205 16.80 44.68 -1.52
N PHE A 206 17.81 45.56 -1.47
CA PHE A 206 17.84 46.81 -2.23
C PHE A 206 19.04 46.86 -3.18
N GLY A 207 18.78 47.32 -4.40
CA GLY A 207 19.80 47.78 -5.33
C GLY A 207 20.08 49.26 -5.13
N VAL A 208 21.17 49.78 -5.69
CA VAL A 208 21.46 51.22 -5.70
C VAL A 208 21.99 51.67 -7.06
N THR A 209 21.25 52.57 -7.69
CA THR A 209 21.73 53.38 -8.82
C THR A 209 22.19 54.71 -8.28
N SER A 210 23.45 55.08 -8.52
CA SER A 210 23.96 56.42 -8.22
C SER A 210 24.38 57.16 -9.48
N SER A 211 24.05 58.46 -9.51
CA SER A 211 24.27 59.33 -10.66
C SER A 211 24.94 60.62 -10.22
N LEU A 212 26.12 60.90 -10.78
CA LEU A 212 26.94 62.06 -10.50
C LEU A 212 26.88 63.02 -11.68
N SER A 213 26.45 64.26 -11.44
CA SER A 213 26.37 65.31 -12.47
C SER A 213 27.03 66.60 -12.03
N TRP A 214 27.60 67.36 -12.96
CA TRP A 214 28.27 68.63 -12.66
C TRP A 214 28.18 69.60 -13.83
N ASN A 215 28.25 70.91 -13.56
CA ASN A 215 28.12 71.96 -14.58
C ASN A 215 29.47 72.64 -14.90
N SER A 216 30.52 71.83 -14.99
CA SER A 216 31.93 72.24 -15.03
C SER A 216 32.66 71.63 -16.24
N THR A 217 33.81 72.19 -16.63
CA THR A 217 34.65 71.69 -17.74
C THR A 217 35.75 70.72 -17.31
N VAL A 218 35.74 70.28 -16.05
CA VAL A 218 36.65 69.26 -15.49
C VAL A 218 35.89 67.94 -15.44
N ASP A 219 36.56 66.81 -15.65
CA ASP A 219 35.97 65.46 -15.52
C ASP A 219 35.87 65.10 -14.04
N LEU A 220 34.73 64.55 -13.63
CA LEU A 220 34.55 63.96 -12.31
C LEU A 220 34.22 62.47 -12.47
N ASP A 221 35.09 61.63 -11.92
CA ASP A 221 34.93 60.18 -11.94
C ASP A 221 34.03 59.73 -10.78
N LEU A 222 33.12 58.78 -11.03
CA LEU A 222 32.34 58.09 -10.00
C LEU A 222 32.81 56.63 -9.88
N GLU A 223 33.28 56.26 -8.71
CA GLU A 223 33.80 54.91 -8.40
C GLU A 223 33.10 54.33 -7.17
N VAL A 224 32.89 53.01 -7.13
CA VAL A 224 32.26 52.32 -5.99
C VAL A 224 33.18 51.22 -5.49
N TYR A 225 33.38 51.16 -4.18
CA TYR A 225 34.28 50.22 -3.51
C TYR A 225 33.54 49.40 -2.44
N ASP A 226 34.07 48.21 -2.14
CA ASP A 226 33.70 47.45 -0.93
C ASP A 226 34.43 47.97 0.32
N SER A 227 34.09 47.42 1.49
CA SER A 227 34.73 47.72 2.78
C SER A 227 36.20 47.29 2.88
N ALA A 228 36.71 46.44 1.97
CA ALA A 228 38.11 46.06 1.86
C ALA A 228 38.93 46.99 0.95
N GLY A 229 38.27 47.88 0.20
CA GLY A 229 38.88 48.79 -0.77
C GLY A 229 39.03 48.22 -2.18
N THR A 230 38.31 47.16 -2.52
CA THR A 230 38.20 46.62 -3.89
C THR A 230 37.26 47.51 -4.71
N LEU A 231 37.68 47.92 -5.91
CA LEU A 231 36.79 48.64 -6.85
C LEU A 231 35.77 47.66 -7.44
N LEU A 232 34.48 47.93 -7.22
CA LEU A 232 33.36 47.11 -7.67
C LEU A 232 32.82 47.57 -9.04
N THR A 233 32.59 48.87 -9.19
CA THR A 233 32.12 49.47 -10.45
C THR A 233 32.58 50.93 -10.57
N TYR A 234 32.51 51.49 -11.77
CA TYR A 234 32.94 52.86 -12.05
C TYR A 234 32.31 53.42 -13.32
N SER A 235 32.33 54.76 -13.44
CA SER A 235 32.01 55.51 -14.65
C SER A 235 32.92 56.76 -14.67
N TRP A 236 33.61 57.01 -15.79
CA TRP A 236 34.78 57.91 -15.88
C TRP A 236 34.80 58.87 -17.09
N PHE A 237 33.80 58.82 -17.98
CA PHE A 237 33.81 59.57 -19.25
C PHE A 237 32.46 60.16 -19.68
N SER A 238 31.50 60.30 -18.75
CA SER A 238 30.11 60.69 -18.99
C SER A 238 29.68 61.83 -18.07
N ASN A 239 28.68 62.62 -18.48
CA ASN A 239 28.04 63.59 -17.58
C ASN A 239 26.52 63.60 -17.85
N PRO A 240 25.70 63.03 -16.95
CA PRO A 240 26.10 62.40 -15.69
C PRO A 240 26.95 61.14 -15.87
N GLU A 241 27.88 60.90 -14.93
CA GLU A 241 28.33 59.54 -14.66
C GLU A 241 27.21 58.78 -13.97
N THR A 242 27.04 57.51 -14.27
CA THR A 242 26.04 56.67 -13.60
C THR A 242 26.58 55.27 -13.41
N VAL A 243 26.40 54.75 -12.20
CA VAL A 243 26.76 53.39 -11.81
C VAL A 243 25.56 52.76 -11.11
N THR A 244 25.30 51.49 -11.41
CA THR A 244 24.19 50.72 -10.82
C THR A 244 24.76 49.44 -10.23
N MET A 245 24.38 49.15 -8.99
CA MET A 245 24.74 47.95 -8.25
C MET A 245 23.45 47.25 -7.82
N ASN A 246 23.18 46.09 -8.44
CA ASN A 246 22.07 45.21 -8.10
C ASN A 246 22.65 43.97 -7.39
N ASN A 247 21.90 43.35 -6.47
CA ASN A 247 22.36 42.25 -5.59
C ASN A 247 23.51 42.61 -4.63
N ASN A 248 23.48 43.83 -4.04
CA ASN A 248 24.41 44.22 -2.96
C ASN A 248 23.70 44.58 -1.63
N GLY A 249 22.45 44.17 -1.47
CA GLY A 249 21.71 44.41 -0.24
C GLY A 249 22.37 43.75 0.97
N GLY A 250 22.44 44.47 2.09
CA GLY A 250 23.10 44.02 3.32
C GLY A 250 24.60 44.35 3.43
N MET A 251 25.19 45.03 2.44
CA MET A 251 26.61 45.41 2.45
C MET A 251 26.85 46.92 2.58
N ASP A 252 28.00 47.28 3.16
CA ASP A 252 28.52 48.66 3.17
C ASP A 252 29.24 48.98 1.85
N LEU A 253 28.72 49.95 1.09
CA LEU A 253 29.31 50.42 -0.17
C LEU A 253 29.91 51.82 -0.04
N TYR A 254 31.09 51.99 -0.62
CA TYR A 254 31.89 53.22 -0.54
C TYR A 254 31.96 53.92 -1.90
N PHE A 255 31.19 54.99 -2.06
CA PHE A 255 31.14 55.80 -3.28
C PHE A 255 32.19 56.89 -3.23
N ARG A 256 33.02 57.00 -4.26
CA ARG A 256 34.06 58.01 -4.41
C ARG A 256 33.74 58.90 -5.60
N VAL A 257 33.64 60.20 -5.35
CA VAL A 257 33.72 61.22 -6.39
C VAL A 257 35.18 61.68 -6.50
N PHE A 258 35.76 61.68 -7.70
CA PHE A 258 37.17 62.03 -7.89
C PHE A 258 37.36 63.09 -8.99
N ALA A 259 38.09 64.16 -8.69
CA ALA A 259 38.34 65.24 -9.64
C ALA A 259 39.53 64.94 -10.57
N TYR A 260 39.25 64.67 -11.85
CA TYR A 260 40.26 64.33 -12.84
C TYR A 260 40.60 65.48 -13.80
N GLY A 261 41.88 65.86 -13.83
CA GLY A 261 42.43 66.81 -14.81
C GLY A 261 43.05 68.09 -14.19
N SER A 262 43.76 68.87 -15.01
CA SER A 262 44.62 69.97 -14.51
C SER A 262 43.92 71.33 -14.32
N GLY A 263 42.62 71.32 -14.04
CA GLY A 263 41.83 72.52 -13.77
C GLY A 263 42.14 73.12 -12.40
N THR A 264 42.22 74.45 -12.30
CA THR A 264 42.31 75.15 -11.00
C THR A 264 40.96 75.75 -10.63
N GLY A 265 40.20 75.05 -9.79
CA GLY A 265 38.90 75.48 -9.31
C GLY A 265 38.30 74.49 -8.30
N THR A 266 37.27 74.96 -7.60
CA THR A 266 36.30 74.14 -6.88
C THR A 266 35.16 73.81 -7.84
N HIS A 267 34.67 72.57 -7.79
CA HIS A 267 33.76 72.02 -8.78
C HIS A 267 32.54 71.40 -8.09
N ASP A 268 31.49 72.21 -8.00
CA ASP A 268 30.19 71.79 -7.46
C ASP A 268 29.61 70.64 -8.31
N TYR A 269 29.20 69.55 -7.66
CA TYR A 269 28.50 68.42 -8.26
C TYR A 269 27.21 68.08 -7.50
N SER A 270 26.31 67.35 -8.17
CA SER A 270 25.12 66.74 -7.60
C SER A 270 25.27 65.23 -7.71
N LEU A 271 25.29 64.55 -6.57
CA LEU A 271 25.25 63.10 -6.47
C LEU A 271 23.84 62.69 -6.02
N SER A 272 23.23 61.79 -6.76
CA SER A 272 21.95 61.18 -6.41
C SER A 272 22.11 59.68 -6.19
N PHE A 273 21.30 59.15 -5.27
CA PHE A 273 21.14 57.74 -4.98
C PHE A 273 19.66 57.39 -5.09
N THR A 274 19.37 56.42 -5.96
CA THR A 274 18.08 55.76 -6.06
C THR A 274 18.27 54.33 -5.56
N PHE A 275 17.58 54.00 -4.48
CA PHE A 275 17.50 52.66 -3.91
C PHE A 275 16.23 52.02 -4.42
N ASP A 276 16.39 51.05 -5.30
CA ASP A 276 15.28 50.29 -5.86
C ASP A 276 15.01 49.13 -4.90
N ASN A 277 13.76 49.04 -4.41
CA ASN A 277 13.36 47.92 -3.57
C ASN A 277 13.26 46.66 -4.45
N LEU A 278 14.20 45.74 -4.24
CA LEU A 278 14.24 44.46 -4.94
C LEU A 278 13.45 43.38 -4.18
N SER A 279 12.79 43.67 -3.05
CA SER A 279 11.95 42.69 -2.33
C SER A 279 10.74 42.16 -3.11
N SER A 280 10.49 42.69 -4.32
CA SER A 280 9.53 42.16 -5.30
C SER A 280 10.17 41.87 -6.66
N ALA A 281 11.49 42.02 -6.78
CA ALA A 281 12.24 41.43 -7.88
C ALA A 281 12.43 39.95 -7.51
N PRO A 282 12.00 39.00 -8.37
CA PRO A 282 11.91 37.60 -7.95
C PRO A 282 13.24 37.06 -7.38
N VAL A 283 14.36 37.36 -8.06
CA VAL A 283 15.77 37.11 -7.70
C VAL A 283 16.26 37.59 -6.32
N ASN A 284 15.39 38.23 -5.52
CA ASN A 284 15.70 38.72 -4.17
C ASN A 284 14.64 38.31 -3.13
N ASN A 285 13.50 37.77 -3.55
CA ASN A 285 12.43 37.31 -2.66
C ASN A 285 11.55 36.35 -3.45
N GLN A 286 12.05 35.14 -3.63
CA GLN A 286 11.47 34.14 -4.51
C GLN A 286 10.19 33.54 -3.89
N ASP A 287 10.16 33.48 -2.55
CA ASP A 287 9.15 32.82 -1.71
C ASP A 287 8.93 31.36 -2.12
N ASP A 288 10.06 30.70 -2.36
CA ASP A 288 10.11 29.35 -2.89
C ASP A 288 9.46 28.37 -1.91
N ALA A 289 8.44 27.68 -2.41
CA ALA A 289 7.53 26.85 -1.63
C ALA A 289 6.87 27.53 -0.41
N GLY A 290 6.74 28.86 -0.40
CA GLY A 290 6.12 29.62 0.69
C GLY A 290 6.98 29.72 1.95
N THR A 291 8.30 29.51 1.82
CA THR A 291 9.24 29.48 2.95
C THR A 291 9.69 30.87 3.42
N GLY A 292 9.27 31.94 2.73
CA GLY A 292 9.65 33.32 3.02
C GLY A 292 11.05 33.71 2.53
N GLY A 293 11.62 32.95 1.58
CA GLY A 293 12.97 33.16 1.08
C GLY A 293 13.25 32.47 -0.26
N ASP A 294 14.54 32.39 -0.56
CA ASP A 294 15.16 31.66 -1.67
C ASP A 294 15.26 30.17 -1.33
N ALA A 295 15.01 29.27 -2.29
CA ALA A 295 15.33 27.87 -2.11
C ALA A 295 16.85 27.67 -2.06
N SER A 296 17.29 26.62 -1.40
CA SER A 296 18.72 26.43 -1.22
C SER A 296 19.40 26.09 -2.54
N ASN A 297 20.35 26.93 -2.94
CA ASN A 297 21.27 26.63 -4.05
C ASN A 297 22.31 25.54 -3.72
N ASP A 298 22.39 25.07 -2.47
CA ASP A 298 23.27 23.97 -2.06
C ASP A 298 22.51 22.64 -2.03
N TYR A 299 22.89 21.74 -2.95
CA TYR A 299 22.38 20.38 -3.06
C TYR A 299 22.49 19.58 -1.75
N LEU A 300 23.48 19.87 -0.90
CA LEU A 300 23.71 19.16 0.37
C LEU A 300 22.97 19.79 1.57
N ASN A 301 22.27 20.91 1.37
CA ASN A 301 21.49 21.59 2.39
C ASN A 301 20.15 22.09 1.79
N PRO A 302 19.29 21.21 1.24
CA PRO A 302 18.06 21.59 0.56
C PRO A 302 17.04 22.28 1.48
N THR A 303 16.12 23.03 0.89
CA THR A 303 15.01 23.69 1.58
C THR A 303 13.91 22.67 1.88
N ASN A 304 13.72 22.33 3.15
CA ASN A 304 12.70 21.36 3.56
C ASN A 304 11.28 21.91 3.41
N ILE A 305 10.43 21.21 2.67
CA ILE A 305 9.01 21.53 2.47
C ILE A 305 8.16 20.54 3.27
N SER A 306 7.05 21.02 3.86
CA SER A 306 6.16 20.17 4.68
C SER A 306 4.90 19.83 3.90
N ILE A 307 4.81 18.60 3.43
CA ILE A 307 3.62 18.04 2.75
C ILE A 307 2.81 17.28 3.82
N SER A 308 1.55 17.68 4.03
CA SER A 308 0.75 17.24 5.19
C SER A 308 -0.40 16.27 4.86
N SER A 309 -0.50 15.83 3.61
CA SER A 309 -1.52 14.86 3.14
C SER A 309 -0.98 14.08 1.95
N VAL A 310 -1.33 12.80 1.88
CA VAL A 310 -1.10 11.91 0.72
C VAL A 310 -2.25 11.92 -0.27
N GLU A 311 -3.49 12.15 0.20
CA GLU A 311 -4.72 12.04 -0.58
C GLU A 311 -4.92 13.15 -1.63
N THR A 312 -4.18 14.25 -1.52
CA THR A 312 -4.36 15.44 -2.35
C THR A 312 -3.03 15.99 -2.84
N ASN A 313 -2.93 16.28 -4.14
CA ASN A 313 -1.73 16.86 -4.72
C ASN A 313 -1.47 18.28 -4.18
N ILE A 314 -0.27 18.51 -3.63
CA ILE A 314 0.10 19.80 -3.04
C ILE A 314 0.93 20.60 -4.04
N THR A 315 0.49 21.83 -4.31
CA THR A 315 1.16 22.73 -5.26
C THR A 315 1.96 23.81 -4.56
N PHE A 316 3.23 23.92 -4.94
CA PHE A 316 4.13 25.00 -4.55
C PHE A 316 4.50 25.86 -5.76
N SER A 317 4.97 27.07 -5.52
CA SER A 317 5.57 27.94 -6.54
C SER A 317 7.02 28.23 -6.19
N GLY A 318 7.83 28.50 -7.22
CA GLY A 318 9.15 29.07 -7.06
C GLY A 318 9.54 29.96 -8.24
N TRP A 319 10.73 30.52 -8.21
CA TRP A 319 11.34 31.25 -9.31
C TRP A 319 12.75 30.73 -9.57
N GLY A 320 13.30 30.95 -10.77
CA GLY A 320 14.73 30.75 -10.98
C GLY A 320 15.28 31.44 -12.23
N SER A 321 16.61 31.57 -12.32
CA SER A 321 17.35 32.28 -13.36
C SER A 321 18.75 31.73 -13.64
N LEU A 322 19.04 31.43 -14.91
CA LEU A 322 20.32 30.88 -15.36
C LEU A 322 21.57 31.66 -14.88
N ASN A 323 21.46 32.95 -14.55
CA ASN A 323 22.59 33.80 -14.17
C ASN A 323 22.67 34.12 -12.67
N ASP A 324 21.52 34.20 -11.99
CA ASP A 324 21.42 34.82 -10.66
C ASP A 324 20.90 33.86 -9.59
N ASP A 325 20.13 32.86 -9.98
CA ASP A 325 19.64 31.78 -9.13
C ASP A 325 19.49 30.49 -9.97
N LEU A 326 20.50 29.62 -9.90
CA LEU A 326 20.66 28.55 -10.86
C LEU A 326 19.87 27.30 -10.47
N ASN A 327 19.74 26.99 -9.18
CA ASN A 327 19.11 25.77 -8.72
C ASN A 327 18.37 25.95 -7.39
N ASP A 328 17.11 25.56 -7.39
CA ASP A 328 16.27 25.44 -6.20
C ASP A 328 16.27 23.98 -5.76
N ASN A 329 16.92 23.69 -4.63
CA ASN A 329 16.91 22.34 -4.06
C ASN A 329 15.89 22.29 -2.92
N TYR A 330 14.85 21.47 -3.07
CA TYR A 330 13.83 21.18 -2.08
C TYR A 330 14.00 19.78 -1.52
N GLN A 331 13.55 19.54 -0.28
CA GLN A 331 13.53 18.22 0.33
C GLN A 331 12.20 17.96 1.04
N THR A 332 11.73 16.71 1.02
CA THR A 332 10.61 16.24 1.84
C THR A 332 10.79 14.75 2.11
N THR A 333 10.25 14.27 3.23
CA THR A 333 10.15 12.84 3.50
C THR A 333 8.99 12.25 2.68
N VAL A 334 9.21 11.12 2.03
CA VAL A 334 8.12 10.33 1.43
C VAL A 334 7.46 9.49 2.53
N PRO A 335 6.12 9.46 2.64
CA PRO A 335 5.42 8.56 3.56
C PRO A 335 5.71 7.07 3.29
N ALA A 336 5.50 6.23 4.30
CA ALA A 336 5.56 4.77 4.15
C ALA A 336 4.49 4.27 3.16
N GLY A 337 4.79 3.23 2.39
CA GLY A 337 3.93 2.65 1.36
C GLY A 337 3.66 3.58 0.17
N HIS A 338 4.46 4.63 -0.05
CA HIS A 338 4.18 5.62 -1.09
C HIS A 338 5.38 5.89 -2.01
N GLY A 339 5.09 6.02 -3.30
CA GLY A 339 5.98 6.58 -4.31
C GLY A 339 5.71 8.07 -4.49
N ILE A 340 6.57 8.76 -5.24
CA ILE A 340 6.41 10.20 -5.48
C ILE A 340 6.59 10.60 -6.94
N ARG A 341 5.76 11.55 -7.37
CA ARG A 341 5.91 12.25 -8.63
C ARG A 341 5.79 13.75 -8.44
N VAL A 342 6.68 14.49 -9.09
CA VAL A 342 6.64 15.95 -9.14
C VAL A 342 6.52 16.40 -10.60
N SER A 343 5.52 17.24 -10.88
CA SER A 343 5.35 17.88 -12.19
C SER A 343 5.54 19.39 -12.06
N VAL A 344 6.52 19.94 -12.77
CA VAL A 344 6.89 21.36 -12.78
C VAL A 344 6.46 22.02 -14.09
N TRP A 345 5.68 23.10 -13.97
CA TRP A 345 5.25 23.92 -15.11
C TRP A 345 5.82 25.33 -15.00
N PHE A 346 6.20 25.89 -16.14
CA PHE A 346 6.76 27.24 -16.28
C PHE A 346 6.29 27.86 -17.60
N ASN A 347 6.78 29.04 -17.95
CA ASN A 347 6.49 29.64 -19.24
C ASN A 347 7.65 29.40 -20.22
N THR A 348 7.53 28.33 -21.02
CA THR A 348 8.50 27.89 -22.06
C THR A 348 8.87 28.94 -23.12
N SER A 349 8.19 30.10 -23.14
CA SER A 349 8.54 31.24 -24.01
C SER A 349 9.53 32.23 -23.38
N VAL A 350 9.82 32.12 -22.08
CA VAL A 350 10.72 33.03 -21.34
C VAL A 350 11.78 32.31 -20.52
N SER A 351 11.50 31.11 -20.03
CA SER A 351 12.44 30.27 -19.29
C SER A 351 12.32 28.79 -19.68
N ASP A 352 13.37 28.05 -19.34
CA ASP A 352 13.45 26.60 -19.44
C ASP A 352 14.11 26.08 -18.15
N PHE A 353 13.57 24.99 -17.60
CA PHE A 353 14.04 24.40 -16.34
C PHE A 353 14.25 22.90 -16.52
N GLN A 354 15.38 22.41 -16.04
CA GLN A 354 15.59 20.99 -15.82
C GLN A 354 15.12 20.66 -14.40
N VAL A 355 14.38 19.57 -14.25
CA VAL A 355 13.95 19.02 -12.97
C VAL A 355 14.72 17.72 -12.73
N ILE A 356 15.23 17.53 -11.52
CA ILE A 356 15.99 16.35 -11.11
C ILE A 356 15.44 15.89 -9.76
N LEU A 357 14.98 14.64 -9.68
CA LEU A 357 14.65 13.95 -8.44
C LEU A 357 15.87 13.14 -7.98
N ALA A 358 16.18 13.16 -6.69
CA ALA A 358 17.34 12.49 -6.12
C ALA A 358 17.06 11.98 -4.70
N ASP A 359 17.93 11.09 -4.21
CA ASP A 359 17.94 10.63 -2.82
C ASP A 359 18.68 11.61 -1.87
N ASP A 360 18.73 11.25 -0.59
CA ASP A 360 19.42 11.98 0.49
C ASP A 360 20.96 12.07 0.30
N GLN A 361 21.50 11.24 -0.59
CA GLN A 361 22.92 11.15 -0.95
C GLN A 361 23.26 11.86 -2.27
N ALA A 362 22.28 12.53 -2.89
CA ALA A 362 22.38 13.24 -4.15
C ALA A 362 22.56 12.37 -5.41
N ASN A 363 22.16 11.09 -5.36
CA ASN A 363 22.06 10.25 -6.55
C ASN A 363 20.77 10.57 -7.30
N THR A 364 20.87 10.90 -8.60
CA THR A 364 19.70 11.20 -9.44
C THR A 364 18.85 9.96 -9.67
N ILE A 365 17.63 9.97 -9.14
CA ILE A 365 16.59 8.96 -9.38
C ILE A 365 16.08 9.12 -10.81
N ASP A 366 15.49 10.29 -11.11
CA ASP A 366 14.89 10.63 -12.39
C ASP A 366 15.16 12.10 -12.77
N TYR A 367 15.13 12.43 -14.05
CA TYR A 367 15.30 13.81 -14.52
C TYR A 367 14.53 14.12 -15.81
N SER A 368 14.02 15.35 -15.91
CA SER A 368 13.29 15.84 -17.08
C SER A 368 13.79 17.25 -17.44
N GLY A 369 14.02 17.52 -18.72
CA GLY A 369 14.53 18.82 -19.20
C GLY A 369 14.31 19.04 -20.69
N THR A 370 13.25 18.43 -21.23
CA THR A 370 12.76 18.64 -22.61
C THR A 370 11.23 18.51 -22.75
N ASN A 371 10.50 18.33 -21.65
CA ASN A 371 9.07 18.01 -21.61
C ASN A 371 8.24 19.21 -21.11
N TYR A 372 6.92 19.16 -21.24
CA TYR A 372 6.06 20.21 -20.68
C TYR A 372 4.69 19.68 -20.22
N PRO A 373 4.37 19.72 -18.91
CA PRO A 373 5.28 20.06 -17.81
C PRO A 373 6.48 19.11 -17.71
N GLU A 374 7.60 19.59 -17.18
CA GLU A 374 8.72 18.74 -16.83
C GLU A 374 8.31 17.87 -15.65
N THR A 375 8.49 16.56 -15.75
CA THR A 375 7.90 15.61 -14.80
C THR A 375 8.94 14.59 -14.41
N VAL A 376 9.14 14.41 -13.11
CA VAL A 376 10.04 13.40 -12.54
C VAL A 376 9.27 12.54 -11.55
N THR A 377 9.61 11.26 -11.45
CA THR A 377 8.95 10.32 -10.54
C THR A 377 9.89 9.21 -10.10
N SER A 378 9.67 8.67 -8.90
CA SER A 378 10.43 7.54 -8.38
C SER A 378 10.25 6.29 -9.25
N ASN A 379 9.06 6.11 -9.83
CA ASN A 379 8.77 5.08 -10.83
C ASN A 379 8.89 5.61 -12.29
N GLY A 380 10.00 6.31 -12.60
CA GLY A 380 10.23 7.02 -13.88
C GLY A 380 11.34 6.40 -14.72
N SER A 381 11.55 6.84 -15.97
CA SER A 381 12.59 6.31 -16.87
C SER A 381 14.00 6.86 -16.57
N GLY A 382 14.35 6.94 -15.29
CA GLY A 382 15.50 7.66 -14.77
C GLY A 382 16.83 6.89 -14.83
N THR A 383 17.76 7.24 -13.92
CA THR A 383 18.98 6.42 -13.72
C THR A 383 18.71 5.24 -12.79
N TYR A 384 17.72 5.39 -11.90
CA TYR A 384 17.17 4.33 -11.05
C TYR A 384 15.64 4.27 -11.28
N PRO A 385 15.18 3.70 -12.40
CA PRO A 385 13.76 3.49 -12.64
C PRO A 385 13.18 2.51 -11.61
N GLY A 386 11.95 2.74 -11.16
CA GLY A 386 11.27 1.88 -10.18
C GLY A 386 11.82 1.96 -8.75
N MET A 387 12.62 2.98 -8.39
CA MET A 387 13.22 3.03 -7.06
C MET A 387 12.16 3.29 -5.98
N ILE A 388 11.99 2.33 -5.07
CA ILE A 388 11.18 2.49 -3.86
C ILE A 388 11.81 3.59 -2.99
N VAL A 389 11.02 4.62 -2.67
CA VAL A 389 11.49 5.85 -1.98
C VAL A 389 10.79 6.09 -0.65
N GLU A 390 9.97 5.15 -0.20
CA GLU A 390 9.21 5.28 1.04
C GLU A 390 10.11 5.56 2.27
N GLY A 391 9.62 6.39 3.19
CA GLY A 391 10.34 6.77 4.40
C GLY A 391 11.63 7.59 4.18
N MET A 392 12.10 7.77 2.94
CA MET A 392 13.32 8.50 2.64
C MET A 392 13.08 10.00 2.45
N ASP A 393 14.08 10.80 2.83
CA ASP A 393 14.14 12.21 2.50
C ASP A 393 14.65 12.39 1.06
N ILE A 394 13.72 12.56 0.12
CA ILE A 394 14.05 12.83 -1.29
C ILE A 394 14.40 14.31 -1.51
N LEU A 395 15.20 14.57 -2.54
CA LEU A 395 15.56 15.90 -3.00
C LEU A 395 14.98 16.17 -4.40
N LEU A 396 14.36 17.34 -4.58
CA LEU A 396 14.02 17.86 -5.90
C LEU A 396 14.88 19.08 -6.21
N GLN A 397 15.70 19.00 -7.26
CA GLN A 397 16.34 20.17 -7.86
C GLN A 397 15.51 20.67 -9.03
N VAL A 398 15.05 21.91 -8.97
CA VAL A 398 14.60 22.67 -10.14
C VAL A 398 15.75 23.58 -10.57
N ARG A 399 16.20 23.47 -11.81
CA ARG A 399 17.43 24.10 -12.30
C ARG A 399 17.18 24.89 -13.56
N ALA A 400 17.49 26.19 -13.55
CA ALA A 400 17.34 27.03 -14.74
C ALA A 400 18.34 26.61 -15.85
N THR A 401 17.82 26.14 -16.99
CA THR A 401 18.63 25.81 -18.19
C THR A 401 18.67 26.96 -19.18
N SER A 402 17.62 27.78 -19.24
CA SER A 402 17.62 29.04 -19.99
C SER A 402 16.65 30.07 -19.44
N GLY A 403 16.97 31.36 -19.63
CA GLY A 403 16.10 32.45 -19.23
C GLY A 403 15.95 32.61 -17.71
N GLU A 404 14.83 33.21 -17.33
CA GLU A 404 14.44 33.48 -15.94
C GLU A 404 12.90 33.51 -15.84
N GLY A 405 12.32 33.06 -14.73
CA GLY A 405 10.86 33.09 -14.57
C GLY A 405 10.33 32.25 -13.42
N TYR A 406 9.03 32.46 -13.10
CA TYR A 406 8.32 31.63 -12.14
C TYR A 406 8.01 30.25 -12.72
N TYR A 407 8.09 29.25 -11.86
CA TYR A 407 7.53 27.93 -12.08
C TYR A 407 6.56 27.58 -10.94
N GLY A 408 5.65 26.65 -11.21
CA GLY A 408 4.89 25.95 -10.20
C GLY A 408 5.22 24.47 -10.25
N MET A 409 5.10 23.80 -9.12
CA MET A 409 5.36 22.37 -8.98
C MET A 409 4.19 21.73 -8.22
N SER A 410 3.73 20.58 -8.69
CA SER A 410 2.73 19.76 -8.00
C SER A 410 3.42 18.50 -7.55
N TRP A 411 3.42 18.29 -6.24
CA TRP A 411 3.90 17.07 -5.60
C TRP A 411 2.69 16.16 -5.40
N TRP A 412 2.82 14.90 -5.79
CA TRP A 412 1.83 13.86 -5.51
C TRP A 412 2.54 12.64 -4.94
N PHE A 413 1.99 12.10 -3.86
CA PHE A 413 2.31 10.76 -3.38
C PHE A 413 1.29 9.80 -3.96
N PHE A 414 1.75 8.67 -4.50
CA PHE A 414 0.89 7.57 -4.92
C PHE A 414 1.14 6.41 -3.99
N THR A 415 0.11 5.62 -3.68
CA THR A 415 0.34 4.35 -2.99
C THR A 415 1.25 3.48 -3.86
N LEU A 416 2.14 2.71 -3.23
CA LEU A 416 2.89 1.66 -3.90
C LEU A 416 2.13 0.34 -3.90
N ASP A 417 1.15 0.19 -3.01
CA ASP A 417 0.30 -0.98 -2.76
C ASP A 417 -1.17 -0.53 -2.97
N GLY A 418 -1.78 -0.98 -4.07
CA GLY A 418 -3.03 -0.46 -4.63
C GLY A 418 -4.28 -0.96 -3.94
N ASP A 419 -4.26 -2.20 -3.43
CA ASP A 419 -5.41 -2.88 -2.84
C ASP A 419 -5.21 -3.28 -1.37
N GLY A 420 -3.98 -3.34 -0.88
CA GLY A 420 -3.62 -3.48 0.54
C GLY A 420 -3.07 -4.85 0.94
N ASP A 421 -2.64 -5.69 0.00
CA ASP A 421 -2.18 -7.06 0.28
C ASP A 421 -0.76 -7.16 0.86
N GLY A 422 0.04 -6.09 0.75
CA GLY A 422 1.41 -5.98 1.26
C GLY A 422 2.50 -6.07 0.20
N PHE A 423 2.17 -6.36 -1.06
CA PHE A 423 3.06 -6.24 -2.20
C PHE A 423 2.91 -4.85 -2.85
N TYR A 424 3.76 -4.55 -3.83
CA TYR A 424 3.70 -3.28 -4.54
C TYR A 424 3.21 -3.48 -5.98
N ASP A 425 2.35 -2.59 -6.50
CA ASP A 425 1.74 -2.66 -7.83
C ASP A 425 2.76 -2.96 -8.94
N SER A 426 3.98 -2.44 -8.81
CA SER A 426 5.07 -2.64 -9.76
C SER A 426 5.79 -3.97 -9.62
N VAL A 427 5.87 -4.51 -8.39
CA VAL A 427 6.32 -5.88 -8.15
C VAL A 427 5.28 -6.81 -8.76
N GLU A 428 4.00 -6.65 -8.40
CA GLU A 428 2.88 -7.41 -8.96
C GLU A 428 2.78 -7.41 -10.50
N GLU A 429 2.87 -6.25 -11.16
CA GLU A 429 2.83 -6.17 -12.64
C GLU A 429 4.04 -6.88 -13.29
N ASP A 430 5.22 -6.84 -12.66
CA ASP A 430 6.40 -7.58 -13.10
C ASP A 430 6.30 -9.09 -12.72
N CYS A 431 5.60 -9.44 -11.63
CA CYS A 431 5.32 -10.79 -11.13
C CYS A 431 4.14 -11.49 -11.82
N GLY A 432 3.35 -10.75 -12.60
CA GLY A 432 2.18 -11.25 -13.31
C GLY A 432 0.92 -11.44 -12.44
N SER A 433 0.90 -10.91 -11.21
CA SER A 433 -0.30 -10.85 -10.35
C SER A 433 -1.16 -9.61 -10.69
N ASP A 434 -2.38 -9.50 -10.15
CA ASP A 434 -3.32 -8.41 -10.49
C ASP A 434 -3.34 -7.33 -9.39
N PRO A 435 -2.67 -6.16 -9.56
CA PRO A 435 -2.48 -5.10 -8.55
C PRO A 435 -3.73 -4.25 -8.27
N ALA A 436 -4.87 -4.91 -8.25
CA ALA A 436 -6.19 -4.38 -7.92
C ALA A 436 -7.10 -5.46 -7.29
N ASP A 437 -6.58 -6.66 -7.01
CA ASP A 437 -7.24 -7.75 -6.31
C ASP A 437 -6.33 -8.28 -5.19
N ASN A 438 -6.58 -7.83 -3.97
CA ASN A 438 -5.86 -8.20 -2.72
C ASN A 438 -5.78 -9.74 -2.47
N SER A 439 -6.49 -10.57 -3.24
CA SER A 439 -6.35 -12.04 -3.18
C SER A 439 -5.34 -12.62 -4.19
N SER A 440 -4.76 -11.78 -5.04
CA SER A 440 -3.81 -12.10 -6.09
C SER A 440 -2.40 -11.62 -5.73
N ILE A 441 -1.84 -12.14 -4.63
CA ILE A 441 -0.43 -11.91 -4.27
C ILE A 441 0.53 -12.51 -5.32
N PRO A 442 1.73 -11.93 -5.52
CA PRO A 442 2.86 -12.61 -6.15
C PRO A 442 3.17 -13.96 -5.48
N LEU A 443 3.60 -14.93 -6.28
CA LEU A 443 4.18 -16.16 -5.78
C LEU A 443 5.67 -15.91 -5.49
N ASP A 444 6.09 -16.25 -4.28
CA ASP A 444 7.43 -16.03 -3.71
C ASP A 444 7.71 -17.29 -2.87
N THR A 445 8.35 -18.28 -3.50
CA THR A 445 8.40 -19.65 -3.01
C THR A 445 9.39 -19.83 -1.86
N ASP A 446 10.54 -19.15 -1.86
CA ASP A 446 11.53 -19.18 -0.76
C ASP A 446 11.28 -18.11 0.35
N SER A 447 10.47 -17.09 0.06
CA SER A 447 10.21 -15.93 0.94
C SER A 447 11.42 -15.00 1.17
N ASP A 448 12.33 -14.88 0.21
CA ASP A 448 13.41 -13.88 0.10
C ASP A 448 12.83 -12.46 -0.05
N GLY A 449 11.68 -12.34 -0.72
CA GLY A 449 11.03 -11.08 -1.09
C GLY A 449 11.16 -10.70 -2.56
N ILE A 450 11.64 -11.61 -3.41
CA ILE A 450 11.54 -11.59 -4.87
C ILE A 450 10.53 -12.68 -5.27
N CYS A 451 9.74 -12.45 -6.31
CA CYS A 451 8.76 -13.43 -6.79
C CYS A 451 9.35 -14.36 -7.86
N ASP A 452 8.84 -15.58 -7.96
CA ASP A 452 9.32 -16.66 -8.85
C ASP A 452 9.48 -16.28 -10.35
N THR A 453 8.82 -15.22 -10.83
CA THR A 453 8.98 -14.80 -12.24
C THR A 453 10.13 -13.79 -12.45
N LEU A 454 10.72 -13.29 -11.37
CA LEU A 454 11.75 -12.26 -11.32
C LEU A 454 12.98 -12.68 -10.52
N ASP A 455 12.85 -13.70 -9.67
CA ASP A 455 14.01 -14.37 -9.12
C ASP A 455 14.73 -15.15 -10.23
N SER A 456 15.80 -15.80 -9.80
CA SER A 456 16.68 -16.61 -10.61
C SER A 456 17.06 -17.89 -9.88
N ASP A 457 16.42 -18.17 -8.75
CA ASP A 457 16.68 -19.17 -7.70
C ASP A 457 15.40 -19.25 -6.84
N ASP A 458 14.23 -19.53 -7.47
CA ASP A 458 12.88 -19.22 -6.90
C ASP A 458 12.58 -19.93 -5.54
N ASP A 459 13.31 -20.99 -5.19
CA ASP A 459 13.21 -21.71 -3.92
C ASP A 459 14.42 -21.53 -2.97
N GLY A 460 15.45 -20.80 -3.40
CA GLY A 460 16.55 -20.32 -2.56
C GLY A 460 17.59 -21.38 -2.17
N ASP A 461 17.71 -22.48 -2.91
CA ASP A 461 18.67 -23.57 -2.66
C ASP A 461 20.13 -23.26 -3.10
N TYR A 462 20.31 -22.19 -3.89
CA TYR A 462 21.55 -21.73 -4.55
C TYR A 462 21.85 -22.29 -5.96
N VAL A 463 20.88 -22.86 -6.66
CA VAL A 463 20.93 -23.30 -8.06
C VAL A 463 20.03 -22.39 -8.91
N GLU A 464 20.60 -21.78 -9.96
CA GLU A 464 19.79 -20.87 -10.78
C GLU A 464 18.72 -21.64 -11.59
N ASP A 465 17.43 -21.25 -11.60
CA ASP A 465 16.28 -22.00 -12.21
C ASP A 465 16.53 -22.50 -13.63
N VAL A 466 17.36 -21.79 -14.38
CA VAL A 466 17.73 -22.12 -15.76
C VAL A 466 18.63 -23.35 -15.87
N ASN A 467 19.16 -23.82 -14.74
CA ASN A 467 19.91 -25.07 -14.55
C ASN A 467 19.25 -25.97 -13.49
N ASP A 468 18.19 -25.50 -12.83
CA ASP A 468 17.39 -26.27 -11.90
C ASP A 468 16.30 -27.07 -12.64
N THR A 469 15.95 -28.25 -12.13
CA THR A 469 14.88 -29.08 -12.68
C THR A 469 13.58 -29.01 -11.88
N PHE A 470 13.65 -28.62 -10.60
CA PHE A 470 12.53 -28.34 -9.71
C PHE A 470 12.65 -26.94 -9.06
N PRO A 471 12.62 -25.82 -9.82
CA PRO A 471 12.87 -24.47 -9.28
C PRO A 471 12.00 -24.00 -8.09
N LEU A 472 11.01 -24.79 -7.66
CA LEU A 472 10.04 -24.44 -6.63
C LEU A 472 10.11 -25.42 -5.42
N ASP A 473 11.17 -26.21 -5.29
CA ASP A 473 11.40 -27.14 -4.17
C ASP A 473 12.88 -27.11 -3.74
N ALA A 474 13.18 -26.29 -2.73
CA ALA A 474 14.52 -26.08 -2.17
C ALA A 474 15.23 -27.33 -1.59
N SER A 475 14.61 -28.50 -1.72
CA SER A 475 15.23 -29.80 -1.46
C SER A 475 15.91 -30.39 -2.69
N GLU A 476 15.52 -29.98 -3.91
CA GLU A 476 15.75 -30.69 -5.16
C GLU A 476 16.15 -29.77 -6.32
N TRP A 477 17.31 -30.01 -6.93
CA TRP A 477 17.81 -29.19 -8.04
C TRP A 477 18.17 -29.97 -9.32
N GLU A 478 18.40 -31.27 -9.19
CA GLU A 478 18.86 -32.17 -10.26
C GLU A 478 17.87 -33.35 -10.36
N ASP A 479 17.53 -33.72 -11.61
CA ASP A 479 16.68 -34.84 -11.98
C ASP A 479 17.48 -35.65 -13.02
N THR A 480 18.26 -36.63 -12.55
CA THR A 480 19.28 -37.27 -13.37
C THR A 480 18.69 -38.26 -14.38
N ASP A 481 17.55 -38.90 -14.08
CA ASP A 481 16.85 -39.83 -14.98
C ASP A 481 15.67 -39.20 -15.76
N SER A 482 15.15 -38.05 -15.29
CA SER A 482 13.99 -37.31 -15.80
C SER A 482 12.60 -37.92 -15.54
N ASP A 483 12.40 -38.61 -14.41
CA ASP A 483 11.10 -39.15 -13.96
C ASP A 483 10.17 -38.08 -13.34
N GLY A 484 10.74 -37.03 -12.75
CA GLY A 484 10.02 -35.96 -12.04
C GLY A 484 10.06 -36.03 -10.50
N ILE A 485 10.97 -36.81 -9.92
CA ILE A 485 11.43 -36.75 -8.52
C ILE A 485 12.90 -36.26 -8.54
N GLY A 486 13.30 -35.46 -7.55
CA GLY A 486 14.67 -34.93 -7.49
C GLY A 486 15.63 -35.80 -6.70
N ASN A 487 16.91 -35.73 -7.06
CA ASN A 487 18.01 -36.58 -6.57
C ASN A 487 18.25 -36.60 -5.03
N ASN A 488 17.60 -35.77 -4.20
CA ASN A 488 17.69 -35.85 -2.74
C ASN A 488 16.47 -36.51 -2.07
N ALA A 489 15.37 -36.65 -2.82
CA ALA A 489 14.13 -37.31 -2.42
C ALA A 489 13.86 -38.61 -3.19
N ASP A 490 14.44 -38.76 -4.38
CA ASP A 490 14.58 -40.04 -5.05
C ASP A 490 15.48 -40.96 -4.22
N SER A 491 15.40 -42.23 -4.57
CA SER A 491 16.21 -43.30 -4.03
C SER A 491 16.91 -44.11 -5.11
N ASP A 492 16.67 -43.84 -6.40
CA ASP A 492 17.27 -44.46 -7.60
C ASP A 492 17.59 -43.34 -8.60
N ASP A 493 18.55 -42.48 -8.22
CA ASP A 493 18.88 -41.20 -8.86
C ASP A 493 19.03 -41.21 -10.40
N ASP A 494 19.48 -42.33 -11.00
CA ASP A 494 19.67 -42.46 -12.45
C ASP A 494 18.70 -43.42 -13.16
N GLY A 495 17.70 -43.91 -12.42
CA GLY A 495 16.56 -44.68 -12.92
C GLY A 495 16.94 -46.03 -13.51
N ASP A 496 18.07 -46.60 -13.08
CA ASP A 496 18.60 -47.86 -13.62
C ASP A 496 18.17 -49.11 -12.85
N GLY A 497 17.52 -48.93 -11.69
CA GLY A 497 16.83 -49.94 -10.90
C GLY A 497 17.47 -50.25 -9.55
N PHE A 498 18.61 -49.65 -9.23
CA PHE A 498 19.32 -49.85 -7.97
C PHE A 498 19.26 -48.59 -7.12
N SER A 499 18.94 -48.74 -5.84
CA SER A 499 18.95 -47.57 -4.98
C SER A 499 20.36 -47.03 -4.74
N ASP A 500 20.54 -45.70 -4.68
CA ASP A 500 21.86 -45.05 -4.47
C ASP A 500 22.57 -45.58 -3.21
N THR A 501 21.79 -45.97 -2.20
CA THR A 501 22.31 -46.62 -0.99
C THR A 501 22.88 -48.02 -1.28
N ASN A 502 22.19 -48.86 -2.05
CA ASN A 502 22.74 -50.13 -2.54
C ASN A 502 24.01 -49.86 -3.34
N GLU A 503 23.92 -49.00 -4.34
CA GLU A 503 25.02 -48.69 -5.25
C GLU A 503 26.30 -48.19 -4.58
N ILE A 504 26.20 -47.32 -3.58
CA ILE A 504 27.34 -46.86 -2.78
C ILE A 504 27.99 -48.03 -1.99
N GLU A 505 27.21 -49.01 -1.53
CA GLU A 505 27.69 -50.19 -0.83
C GLU A 505 28.27 -51.26 -1.78
N CYS A 506 27.70 -51.38 -2.98
CA CYS A 506 28.13 -52.27 -4.07
C CYS A 506 29.35 -51.73 -4.85
N GLY A 507 29.52 -50.40 -4.88
CA GLY A 507 30.65 -49.69 -5.48
C GLY A 507 30.45 -49.19 -6.91
N SER A 508 29.20 -49.00 -7.35
CA SER A 508 28.80 -48.29 -8.57
C SER A 508 28.76 -46.75 -8.33
N ASP A 509 28.10 -45.99 -9.19
CA ASP A 509 28.10 -44.51 -9.19
C ASP A 509 26.68 -44.05 -9.50
N PRO A 510 25.88 -43.58 -8.50
CA PRO A 510 24.42 -43.40 -8.65
C PRO A 510 23.92 -42.31 -9.58
N LEU A 511 24.76 -41.83 -10.49
CA LEU A 511 24.47 -40.75 -11.42
C LEU A 511 24.88 -41.14 -12.86
N ASP A 512 25.04 -42.44 -13.14
CA ASP A 512 25.43 -43.01 -14.43
C ASP A 512 24.78 -44.39 -14.63
N MET A 513 23.55 -44.38 -15.18
CA MET A 513 22.67 -45.51 -15.56
C MET A 513 23.29 -46.65 -16.40
N TRP A 514 24.59 -46.57 -16.67
CA TRP A 514 25.42 -47.54 -17.38
C TRP A 514 26.47 -48.20 -16.46
N ASN A 515 26.46 -47.88 -15.17
CA ASN A 515 27.45 -48.29 -14.17
C ASN A 515 26.88 -49.20 -13.07
N GLN A 516 25.69 -49.76 -13.29
CA GLN A 516 25.01 -50.80 -12.51
C GLN A 516 25.96 -51.72 -11.71
N PRO A 517 25.62 -52.02 -10.44
CA PRO A 517 26.17 -53.15 -9.70
C PRO A 517 26.15 -54.46 -10.50
N THR A 518 26.95 -55.44 -10.08
CA THR A 518 26.64 -56.81 -10.48
C THR A 518 25.51 -57.30 -9.58
N ASP A 519 24.41 -57.61 -10.24
CA ASP A 519 23.20 -58.21 -9.73
C ASP A 519 22.89 -59.34 -10.73
N TYR A 520 22.95 -60.58 -10.26
CA TYR A 520 22.92 -61.76 -11.09
C TYR A 520 21.51 -62.33 -11.31
N ASP A 521 20.57 -62.08 -10.40
CA ASP A 521 19.16 -62.47 -10.49
C ASP A 521 18.24 -61.35 -11.02
N SER A 522 18.69 -60.10 -10.95
CA SER A 522 17.99 -58.85 -11.26
C SER A 522 16.87 -58.49 -10.27
N ASP A 523 17.07 -58.71 -8.96
CA ASP A 523 16.11 -58.36 -7.89
C ASP A 523 16.23 -56.91 -7.36
N GLY A 524 17.34 -56.21 -7.66
CA GLY A 524 17.63 -54.84 -7.20
C GLY A 524 18.59 -54.76 -6.00
N ILE A 525 19.09 -55.90 -5.52
CA ILE A 525 20.22 -56.05 -4.61
C ILE A 525 21.42 -56.58 -5.41
N CYS A 526 22.64 -56.19 -5.05
CA CYS A 526 23.84 -56.65 -5.75
C CYS A 526 24.47 -57.87 -5.08
N ASP A 527 25.25 -58.68 -5.85
CA ASP A 527 26.00 -59.88 -5.39
C ASP A 527 27.06 -59.64 -4.26
N LEU A 528 27.08 -58.43 -3.68
CA LEU A 528 27.95 -58.06 -2.55
C LEU A 528 27.19 -57.71 -1.27
N GLN A 529 25.90 -57.36 -1.38
CA GLN A 529 24.98 -57.19 -0.25
C GLN A 529 23.89 -58.26 -0.22
N ASP A 530 23.66 -58.97 -1.31
CA ASP A 530 22.88 -60.20 -1.29
C ASP A 530 23.60 -61.28 -0.47
N SER A 531 22.80 -62.27 -0.08
CA SER A 531 23.18 -63.49 0.60
C SER A 531 22.71 -64.74 -0.13
N ASP A 532 22.01 -64.57 -1.25
CA ASP A 532 21.35 -65.55 -2.10
C ASP A 532 21.51 -65.00 -3.55
N ASP A 533 22.76 -64.92 -4.03
CA ASP A 533 23.19 -64.15 -5.23
C ASP A 533 22.44 -64.53 -6.53
N ASP A 534 21.60 -65.57 -6.53
CA ASP A 534 20.78 -65.99 -7.67
C ASP A 534 19.25 -66.14 -7.38
N ASN A 535 18.82 -65.80 -6.15
CA ASN A 535 17.45 -65.84 -5.60
C ASN A 535 16.75 -67.22 -5.65
N ASP A 536 17.48 -68.33 -5.59
CA ASP A 536 16.84 -69.65 -5.56
C ASP A 536 16.27 -70.05 -4.18
N GLY A 537 16.62 -69.27 -3.15
CA GLY A 537 16.12 -69.41 -1.77
C GLY A 537 17.10 -70.09 -0.83
N TYR A 538 18.34 -70.36 -1.26
CA TYR A 538 19.40 -70.96 -0.47
C TYR A 538 20.58 -70.00 -0.31
N GLU A 539 20.87 -69.57 0.92
CA GLU A 539 21.99 -68.65 1.18
C GLU A 539 23.32 -69.21 0.61
N ASP A 540 24.16 -68.39 -0.06
CA ASP A 540 25.41 -68.78 -0.78
C ASP A 540 26.40 -69.64 0.04
N VAL A 541 26.24 -69.56 1.36
CA VAL A 541 27.08 -70.22 2.37
C VAL A 541 26.73 -71.68 2.60
N ASP A 542 25.47 -72.05 2.36
CA ASP A 542 24.93 -73.41 2.43
C ASP A 542 24.62 -73.97 1.02
N ASP A 543 24.66 -73.12 -0.01
CA ASP A 543 24.47 -73.45 -1.42
C ASP A 543 25.71 -74.11 -2.10
N ALA A 544 25.47 -75.06 -3.01
CA ALA A 544 26.51 -75.78 -3.75
C ALA A 544 26.97 -75.08 -5.06
N PHE A 545 26.11 -74.28 -5.69
CA PHE A 545 26.35 -73.50 -6.90
C PHE A 545 25.74 -72.07 -6.78
N PRO A 546 26.29 -71.16 -5.93
CA PRO A 546 25.69 -69.84 -5.59
C PRO A 546 25.65 -68.76 -6.71
N MET A 547 25.62 -69.19 -7.97
CA MET A 547 25.59 -68.37 -9.19
C MET A 547 24.84 -69.15 -10.29
N ASP A 548 23.97 -70.08 -9.92
CA ASP A 548 23.18 -70.92 -10.80
C ASP A 548 21.88 -71.30 -10.07
N SER A 549 20.90 -70.38 -10.07
CA SER A 549 19.58 -70.53 -9.42
C SER A 549 18.69 -71.66 -9.94
N SER A 550 19.29 -72.56 -10.70
CA SER A 550 18.73 -73.87 -10.97
C SER A 550 19.37 -74.99 -10.15
N GLU A 551 20.38 -74.78 -9.29
CA GLU A 551 21.17 -75.84 -8.64
C GLU A 551 21.71 -75.50 -7.23
N TRP A 552 21.03 -75.91 -6.16
CA TRP A 552 21.53 -75.70 -4.78
C TRP A 552 22.21 -76.90 -4.12
N ALA A 553 22.04 -78.11 -4.67
CA ALA A 553 22.46 -79.38 -4.06
C ALA A 553 23.22 -80.29 -5.04
N ASP A 554 24.11 -81.15 -4.53
CA ASP A 554 24.88 -82.16 -5.28
C ASP A 554 24.99 -83.42 -4.38
N THR A 555 23.99 -84.30 -4.46
CA THR A 555 23.75 -85.41 -3.53
C THR A 555 24.78 -86.53 -3.66
N ASP A 556 25.18 -86.92 -4.87
CA ASP A 556 26.26 -87.90 -5.10
C ASP A 556 27.68 -87.28 -5.10
N ASN A 557 27.78 -85.94 -5.11
CA ASN A 557 29.02 -85.14 -5.15
C ASN A 557 29.79 -85.29 -6.48
N ASN A 558 29.11 -85.41 -7.62
CA ASN A 558 29.74 -85.52 -8.94
C ASN A 558 30.04 -84.17 -9.63
N GLY A 559 29.46 -83.07 -9.16
CA GLY A 559 29.62 -81.72 -9.71
C GLY A 559 28.67 -81.36 -10.85
N VAL A 560 27.55 -82.09 -10.95
CA VAL A 560 26.28 -81.66 -11.54
C VAL A 560 25.32 -81.53 -10.36
N GLY A 561 24.49 -80.49 -10.32
CA GLY A 561 23.52 -80.35 -9.24
C GLY A 561 22.30 -81.24 -9.44
N ASP A 562 21.56 -81.49 -8.35
CA ASP A 562 20.42 -82.42 -8.29
C ASP A 562 19.24 -82.03 -9.20
N ASN A 563 19.16 -80.78 -9.71
CA ASN A 563 18.11 -80.41 -10.67
C ASN A 563 18.53 -80.63 -12.14
N SER A 564 19.83 -80.78 -12.41
CA SER A 564 20.41 -81.07 -13.73
C SER A 564 20.88 -82.51 -13.90
N ASP A 565 21.14 -83.23 -12.81
CA ASP A 565 21.31 -84.67 -12.89
C ASP A 565 19.95 -85.36 -13.13
N THR A 566 20.01 -86.66 -13.34
CA THR A 566 18.84 -87.49 -13.69
C THR A 566 18.93 -88.86 -12.99
N ASP A 567 19.72 -88.95 -11.92
CA ASP A 567 20.09 -90.13 -11.12
C ASP A 567 20.85 -89.59 -9.88
N ASP A 568 20.19 -88.74 -9.08
CA ASP A 568 20.78 -87.85 -8.05
C ASP A 568 21.57 -88.60 -6.96
N ASP A 569 21.23 -89.87 -6.73
CA ASP A 569 21.91 -90.76 -5.79
C ASP A 569 22.82 -91.84 -6.44
N GLY A 570 22.76 -91.97 -7.78
CA GLY A 570 23.56 -92.89 -8.59
C GLY A 570 23.16 -94.38 -8.53
N ASP A 571 21.93 -94.71 -8.17
CA ASP A 571 21.34 -96.06 -8.15
C ASP A 571 21.21 -96.68 -9.56
N GLY A 572 20.78 -95.89 -10.54
CA GLY A 572 20.54 -96.29 -11.92
C GLY A 572 19.07 -96.52 -12.32
N TYR A 573 18.11 -96.26 -11.44
CA TYR A 573 16.83 -95.67 -11.85
C TYR A 573 17.01 -94.14 -11.93
N SER A 574 16.28 -93.47 -12.81
CA SER A 574 16.33 -92.00 -12.89
C SER A 574 15.28 -91.39 -11.99
N ASP A 575 15.52 -90.20 -11.42
CA ASP A 575 14.68 -89.58 -10.38
C ASP A 575 13.24 -89.40 -10.84
N ASN A 576 13.07 -89.12 -12.13
CA ASN A 576 11.77 -89.02 -12.77
C ASN A 576 10.97 -90.34 -12.83
N ILE A 577 11.65 -91.49 -12.80
CA ILE A 577 11.05 -92.81 -12.62
C ILE A 577 10.82 -93.06 -11.13
N GLU A 578 11.82 -92.82 -10.30
CA GLU A 578 11.79 -93.10 -8.85
C GLU A 578 10.65 -92.36 -8.15
N SER A 579 10.65 -91.03 -8.27
CA SER A 579 9.62 -90.12 -7.74
C SER A 579 8.23 -90.52 -8.23
N SER A 580 8.08 -90.79 -9.52
CA SER A 580 6.81 -91.22 -10.13
C SER A 580 6.39 -92.65 -9.76
N CYS A 581 7.28 -93.43 -9.15
CA CYS A 581 7.06 -94.80 -8.68
C CYS A 581 7.14 -94.91 -7.15
N ASN A 582 7.13 -93.78 -6.44
CA ASN A 582 7.23 -93.67 -4.98
C ASN A 582 8.46 -94.40 -4.37
N SER A 583 9.60 -94.37 -5.06
CA SER A 583 10.92 -94.52 -4.44
C SER A 583 11.59 -93.16 -4.23
N ASP A 584 12.66 -93.14 -3.43
CA ASP A 584 13.31 -91.95 -2.87
C ASP A 584 14.57 -91.63 -3.69
N PRO A 585 14.55 -90.64 -4.61
CA PRO A 585 15.62 -90.42 -5.59
C PRO A 585 16.94 -89.91 -5.00
N LEU A 586 16.95 -89.54 -3.71
CA LEU A 586 18.15 -89.11 -2.98
C LEU A 586 18.74 -90.25 -2.11
N ASN A 587 18.32 -91.50 -2.34
CA ASN A 587 18.55 -92.65 -1.47
C ASN A 587 18.52 -94.00 -2.21
N SER A 588 19.69 -94.39 -2.74
CA SER A 588 20.03 -95.55 -3.59
C SER A 588 19.80 -96.96 -3.02
N PHE A 589 18.73 -97.13 -2.24
CA PHE A 589 18.27 -98.35 -1.61
C PHE A 589 16.74 -98.52 -1.64
N ASP A 590 15.97 -97.53 -2.11
CA ASP A 590 14.52 -97.61 -2.34
C ASP A 590 14.26 -97.66 -3.86
N VAL A 591 13.38 -98.55 -4.36
CA VAL A 591 13.22 -98.76 -5.82
C VAL A 591 11.78 -99.17 -6.24
N PRO A 592 11.35 -98.92 -7.49
CA PRO A 592 9.97 -99.13 -7.98
C PRO A 592 9.36 -100.55 -7.86
N SER A 593 8.03 -100.64 -7.74
CA SER A 593 7.22 -101.89 -7.74
C SER A 593 6.52 -102.15 -9.09
N ASP A 594 6.34 -103.41 -9.50
CA ASP A 594 5.84 -103.82 -10.83
C ASP A 594 5.12 -105.21 -10.75
N LEU A 595 3.81 -105.26 -11.03
CA LEU A 595 2.88 -106.38 -10.81
C LEU A 595 2.78 -107.32 -12.02
N ASP A 596 2.68 -106.78 -13.23
CA ASP A 596 2.53 -107.53 -14.48
C ASP A 596 3.88 -107.95 -15.10
N MET A 597 4.97 -107.24 -14.71
CA MET A 597 6.36 -107.39 -15.14
C MET A 597 6.66 -106.93 -16.57
N ASP A 598 5.94 -105.94 -17.10
CA ASP A 598 6.23 -105.33 -18.41
C ASP A 598 7.43 -104.36 -18.40
N GLY A 599 7.82 -103.87 -17.22
CA GLY A 599 8.92 -102.93 -17.00
C GLY A 599 8.48 -101.48 -16.74
N THR A 600 7.17 -101.23 -16.71
CA THR A 600 6.52 -100.07 -16.12
C THR A 600 6.22 -100.37 -14.65
N CYS A 601 6.36 -99.40 -13.74
CA CYS A 601 6.02 -99.64 -12.34
C CYS A 601 4.50 -99.56 -12.13
N ASP A 602 3.95 -100.20 -11.09
CA ASP A 602 2.52 -100.23 -10.74
C ASP A 602 1.87 -98.84 -10.69
N LEU A 603 2.64 -97.80 -10.38
CA LEU A 603 2.19 -96.42 -10.26
C LEU A 603 2.23 -95.64 -11.57
N MET A 604 2.96 -96.15 -12.57
CA MET A 604 3.02 -95.64 -13.94
C MET A 604 2.23 -96.49 -14.94
N ASP A 605 1.96 -97.75 -14.59
CA ASP A 605 1.18 -98.64 -15.42
C ASP A 605 -0.25 -98.12 -15.48
N ASN A 606 -0.76 -97.98 -16.69
CA ASN A 606 -2.12 -97.50 -16.94
C ASN A 606 -3.12 -98.67 -16.95
N ASP A 607 -2.66 -99.92 -16.91
CA ASP A 607 -3.45 -101.16 -17.00
C ASP A 607 -2.79 -102.22 -16.09
N ILE A 608 -2.78 -101.94 -14.76
CA ILE A 608 -1.95 -102.63 -13.74
C ILE A 608 -2.15 -104.15 -13.73
N ASP A 609 -3.30 -104.64 -14.18
CA ASP A 609 -3.61 -106.08 -14.24
C ASP A 609 -3.78 -106.64 -15.67
N GLY A 610 -3.69 -105.78 -16.71
CA GLY A 610 -3.54 -106.14 -18.12
C GLY A 610 -4.83 -106.47 -18.87
N ASP A 611 -5.96 -105.87 -18.51
CA ASP A 611 -7.30 -106.15 -19.04
C ASP A 611 -7.76 -105.25 -20.20
N ASN A 612 -7.05 -104.15 -20.46
CA ASN A 612 -7.31 -103.10 -21.47
C ASN A 612 -8.35 -102.02 -21.10
N TYR A 613 -8.87 -101.99 -19.87
CA TYR A 613 -9.51 -100.83 -19.26
C TYR A 613 -8.46 -100.09 -18.42
N PRO A 614 -8.23 -98.79 -18.68
CA PRO A 614 -7.24 -98.07 -17.89
C PRO A 614 -7.70 -97.94 -16.44
N ASN A 615 -6.79 -98.11 -15.48
CA ASN A 615 -7.07 -98.15 -14.04
C ASN A 615 -8.01 -97.02 -13.56
N ASP A 616 -7.84 -95.79 -14.06
CA ASP A 616 -8.66 -94.64 -13.65
C ASP A 616 -10.11 -94.70 -14.14
N ASN A 617 -10.38 -95.48 -15.18
CA ASN A 617 -11.71 -95.69 -15.78
C ASN A 617 -12.20 -97.11 -15.53
N ASP A 618 -11.62 -97.77 -14.53
CA ASP A 618 -11.97 -99.10 -14.07
C ASP A 618 -12.37 -99.02 -12.59
N ALA A 619 -13.60 -99.38 -12.26
CA ALA A 619 -14.07 -99.45 -10.87
C ALA A 619 -13.37 -100.57 -10.06
N PHE A 620 -12.65 -101.47 -10.72
CA PHE A 620 -11.96 -102.64 -10.18
C PHE A 620 -10.54 -102.84 -10.78
N PRO A 621 -9.58 -101.88 -10.65
CA PRO A 621 -8.28 -101.85 -11.37
C PRO A 621 -7.26 -102.98 -11.10
N MET A 622 -7.69 -104.02 -10.39
CA MET A 622 -6.90 -105.18 -9.97
C MET A 622 -7.66 -106.49 -10.24
N ASP A 623 -8.82 -106.42 -10.92
CA ASP A 623 -9.65 -107.56 -11.34
C ASP A 623 -10.24 -107.32 -12.74
N ASN A 624 -9.50 -107.78 -13.75
CA ASN A 624 -9.72 -107.85 -15.21
C ASN A 624 -11.10 -108.35 -15.74
N THR A 625 -12.20 -108.08 -15.04
CA THR A 625 -13.53 -108.60 -15.38
C THR A 625 -14.72 -107.64 -15.20
N GLU A 626 -14.58 -106.49 -14.52
CA GLU A 626 -15.63 -105.47 -14.31
C GLU A 626 -14.98 -104.07 -14.29
N TRP A 627 -15.66 -103.00 -14.77
CA TRP A 627 -15.00 -101.69 -15.00
C TRP A 627 -15.83 -100.40 -14.75
N ILE A 628 -17.16 -100.44 -14.64
CA ILE A 628 -18.00 -99.25 -14.33
C ILE A 628 -18.98 -99.63 -13.23
N ASP A 629 -19.08 -98.81 -12.18
CA ASP A 629 -19.99 -98.90 -11.03
C ASP A 629 -20.47 -97.47 -10.73
N THR A 630 -21.78 -97.19 -10.79
CA THR A 630 -22.32 -95.81 -10.79
C THR A 630 -22.91 -95.41 -9.44
N ASP A 631 -23.69 -96.26 -8.78
CA ASP A 631 -24.16 -96.02 -7.40
C ASP A 631 -23.08 -96.38 -6.35
N ASN A 632 -22.00 -97.05 -6.78
CA ASN A 632 -20.88 -97.49 -5.95
C ASN A 632 -21.27 -98.50 -4.86
N ASP A 633 -22.30 -99.32 -5.09
CA ASP A 633 -22.69 -100.40 -4.14
C ASP A 633 -21.68 -101.57 -4.11
N GLY A 634 -20.74 -101.60 -5.08
CA GLY A 634 -19.70 -102.60 -5.24
C GLY A 634 -20.04 -103.67 -6.28
N PHE A 635 -21.09 -103.48 -7.08
CA PHE A 635 -21.42 -104.24 -8.27
C PHE A 635 -21.43 -103.34 -9.50
N GLY A 636 -20.51 -103.56 -10.45
CA GLY A 636 -20.51 -102.76 -11.67
C GLY A 636 -21.82 -102.84 -12.47
N ASN A 637 -22.22 -101.75 -13.16
CA ASN A 637 -23.47 -101.62 -13.92
C ASN A 637 -23.73 -102.75 -14.94
N ASN A 638 -22.68 -103.49 -15.35
CA ASN A 638 -22.82 -104.72 -16.13
C ASN A 638 -23.74 -105.77 -15.48
N VAL A 639 -23.94 -105.71 -14.16
CA VAL A 639 -24.77 -106.64 -13.38
C VAL A 639 -25.87 -105.96 -12.54
N ASP A 640 -25.88 -104.64 -12.39
CA ASP A 640 -26.85 -103.90 -11.57
C ASP A 640 -28.17 -103.49 -12.32
N VAL A 641 -29.10 -102.80 -11.63
CA VAL A 641 -30.51 -102.56 -12.02
C VAL A 641 -31.12 -101.24 -11.48
N ASP A 642 -30.36 -100.41 -10.78
CA ASP A 642 -30.80 -99.15 -10.14
C ASP A 642 -29.60 -98.19 -10.17
N ASP A 643 -29.11 -97.85 -11.38
CA ASP A 643 -27.73 -97.41 -11.64
C ASP A 643 -27.23 -96.18 -10.81
N ASP A 644 -28.10 -95.35 -10.23
CA ASP A 644 -27.75 -94.23 -9.32
C ASP A 644 -28.19 -94.43 -7.84
N GLY A 645 -28.93 -95.50 -7.54
CA GLY A 645 -29.33 -95.86 -6.18
C GLY A 645 -30.38 -94.94 -5.52
N ASP A 646 -31.09 -94.10 -6.27
CA ASP A 646 -32.09 -93.14 -5.75
C ASP A 646 -33.43 -93.80 -5.31
N PHE A 647 -33.60 -95.09 -5.63
CA PHE A 647 -34.79 -95.93 -5.47
C PHE A 647 -35.91 -95.73 -6.52
N VAL A 648 -35.65 -95.03 -7.62
CA VAL A 648 -36.57 -94.70 -8.72
C VAL A 648 -36.19 -95.39 -10.04
N SER A 649 -35.23 -96.32 -10.08
CA SER A 649 -34.94 -97.30 -11.16
C SER A 649 -35.16 -96.77 -12.58
N ASP A 650 -34.04 -96.55 -13.27
CA ASP A 650 -33.70 -95.89 -14.55
C ASP A 650 -34.72 -95.84 -15.72
N ASN A 651 -35.82 -96.56 -15.61
CA ASN A 651 -36.99 -96.52 -16.49
C ASN A 651 -38.07 -95.49 -16.07
N TYR A 652 -37.99 -94.94 -14.85
CA TYR A 652 -38.94 -93.95 -14.33
C TYR A 652 -38.34 -92.61 -13.95
N ASP A 653 -37.02 -92.52 -13.85
CA ASP A 653 -36.34 -91.26 -13.64
C ASP A 653 -36.20 -90.43 -14.93
N SER A 654 -36.16 -89.10 -14.78
CA SER A 654 -35.79 -88.16 -15.83
C SER A 654 -34.27 -88.04 -15.95
N PHE A 655 -33.53 -88.33 -14.88
CA PHE A 655 -32.06 -88.29 -14.79
C PHE A 655 -31.49 -89.62 -14.21
N PRO A 656 -31.53 -90.74 -14.96
CA PRO A 656 -31.20 -92.10 -14.47
C PRO A 656 -29.74 -92.41 -14.04
N LEU A 657 -28.93 -91.39 -13.80
CA LEU A 657 -27.56 -91.48 -13.29
C LEU A 657 -27.31 -90.38 -12.23
N ASP A 658 -28.38 -89.77 -11.68
CA ASP A 658 -28.35 -88.61 -10.79
C ASP A 658 -29.38 -88.80 -9.66
N SER A 659 -28.89 -89.29 -8.52
CA SER A 659 -29.75 -89.60 -7.37
C SER A 659 -30.26 -88.39 -6.59
N SER A 660 -29.93 -87.18 -7.04
CA SER A 660 -30.43 -85.92 -6.45
C SER A 660 -31.71 -85.44 -7.12
N GLU A 661 -31.83 -85.62 -8.44
CA GLU A 661 -32.83 -84.93 -9.24
C GLU A 661 -33.74 -85.86 -10.03
N TRP A 662 -35.03 -85.81 -9.69
CA TRP A 662 -36.12 -86.54 -10.37
C TRP A 662 -37.14 -85.58 -11.05
N ALA A 663 -36.98 -84.26 -10.85
CA ALA A 663 -37.92 -83.20 -11.27
C ALA A 663 -37.18 -81.89 -11.63
N ASP A 664 -37.84 -81.08 -12.46
CA ASP A 664 -37.34 -79.83 -13.07
C ASP A 664 -38.58 -78.94 -13.38
N ASN A 665 -38.75 -77.87 -12.59
CA ASN A 665 -39.98 -77.08 -12.45
C ASN A 665 -40.14 -76.02 -13.54
N ASP A 666 -39.10 -75.21 -13.78
CA ASP A 666 -39.12 -74.14 -14.77
C ASP A 666 -38.66 -74.62 -16.17
N ASN A 667 -38.02 -75.80 -16.24
CA ASN A 667 -37.54 -76.50 -17.44
C ASN A 667 -36.28 -75.87 -18.06
N ASP A 668 -35.42 -75.26 -17.25
CA ASP A 668 -34.09 -74.79 -17.65
C ASP A 668 -33.05 -75.93 -17.79
N GLY A 669 -33.25 -77.05 -17.08
CA GLY A 669 -32.42 -78.25 -17.08
C GLY A 669 -31.60 -78.48 -15.80
N LEU A 670 -31.76 -77.63 -14.77
CA LEU A 670 -31.44 -77.92 -13.38
C LEU A 670 -32.61 -78.69 -12.74
N GLY A 671 -32.35 -79.35 -11.62
CA GLY A 671 -33.39 -80.06 -10.87
C GLY A 671 -33.82 -79.28 -9.63
N ASP A 672 -35.08 -79.45 -9.24
CA ASP A 672 -35.77 -78.69 -8.18
C ASP A 672 -35.06 -78.71 -6.80
N ASN A 673 -34.13 -79.63 -6.54
CA ASN A 673 -33.43 -79.68 -5.25
C ASN A 673 -32.07 -78.94 -5.26
N GLY A 674 -31.60 -78.52 -6.44
CA GLY A 674 -30.27 -77.93 -6.67
C GLY A 674 -30.29 -76.52 -7.27
N ASP A 675 -31.45 -76.01 -7.65
CA ASP A 675 -31.65 -74.61 -8.01
C ASP A 675 -31.73 -73.72 -6.73
N MET A 676 -31.52 -72.41 -6.89
CA MET A 676 -31.45 -71.41 -5.80
C MET A 676 -32.44 -70.25 -5.96
N ASP A 677 -33.13 -70.26 -7.09
CA ASP A 677 -34.13 -69.30 -7.52
C ASP A 677 -35.08 -70.10 -8.45
N ASP A 678 -35.83 -71.06 -7.87
CA ASP A 678 -36.64 -72.08 -8.57
C ASP A 678 -37.78 -71.49 -9.47
N ASP A 679 -37.85 -70.16 -9.56
CA ASP A 679 -38.72 -69.38 -10.42
C ASP A 679 -38.03 -68.22 -11.20
N ASN A 680 -36.74 -67.94 -10.93
CA ASN A 680 -35.84 -67.00 -11.60
C ASN A 680 -36.24 -65.50 -11.51
N ASP A 681 -36.53 -64.99 -10.31
CA ASP A 681 -36.94 -63.59 -10.02
C ASP A 681 -35.81 -62.64 -9.56
N GLY A 682 -34.67 -63.20 -9.12
CA GLY A 682 -33.46 -62.47 -8.76
C GLY A 682 -33.24 -62.29 -7.25
N TRP A 683 -34.11 -62.84 -6.41
CA TRP A 683 -33.86 -63.04 -4.97
C TRP A 683 -33.68 -64.52 -4.66
N SER A 684 -32.69 -64.86 -3.83
CA SER A 684 -32.47 -66.27 -3.50
C SER A 684 -33.57 -66.81 -2.59
N ASP A 685 -33.84 -68.11 -2.68
CA ASP A 685 -34.64 -68.89 -1.73
C ASP A 685 -34.39 -68.55 -0.25
N SER A 686 -33.13 -68.21 0.07
CA SER A 686 -32.69 -67.95 1.44
C SER A 686 -32.96 -66.52 1.91
N ASP A 687 -32.80 -65.54 1.02
CA ASP A 687 -33.07 -64.12 1.31
C ASP A 687 -34.58 -63.92 1.37
N GLU A 688 -35.31 -64.49 0.42
CA GLU A 688 -36.76 -64.52 0.42
C GLU A 688 -37.34 -65.13 1.70
N ASN A 689 -36.84 -66.29 2.14
CA ASN A 689 -37.28 -66.89 3.39
C ASN A 689 -36.99 -66.01 4.62
N SER A 690 -35.94 -65.18 4.57
CA SER A 690 -35.59 -64.22 5.64
C SER A 690 -36.49 -62.98 5.61
N CYS A 691 -36.73 -62.44 4.41
CA CYS A 691 -37.63 -61.32 4.12
C CYS A 691 -39.12 -61.71 4.19
N SER A 692 -39.44 -63.00 4.32
CA SER A 692 -40.78 -63.59 4.35
C SER A 692 -41.58 -63.54 3.04
N THR A 693 -40.90 -63.84 1.92
CA THR A 693 -41.47 -63.96 0.57
C THR A 693 -41.52 -65.44 0.06
N ASN A 694 -41.48 -65.77 -1.24
CA ASN A 694 -41.81 -67.13 -1.75
C ASN A 694 -41.11 -67.52 -3.08
N SER A 695 -40.25 -68.54 -2.98
CA SER A 695 -39.24 -68.93 -3.97
C SER A 695 -39.67 -69.96 -5.02
N MET A 696 -40.97 -70.01 -5.29
CA MET A 696 -41.51 -70.78 -6.42
C MET A 696 -42.59 -69.96 -7.16
N SER A 697 -42.51 -68.63 -7.09
CA SER A 697 -43.34 -67.68 -7.81
C SER A 697 -42.70 -66.27 -7.95
N ASP A 698 -42.19 -65.99 -9.15
CA ASP A 698 -41.62 -64.77 -9.81
C ASP A 698 -42.21 -63.36 -9.56
N GLN A 699 -42.88 -63.15 -8.43
CA GLN A 699 -43.79 -62.03 -8.17
C GLN A 699 -43.69 -61.55 -6.71
N SER A 700 -42.63 -61.92 -5.97
CA SER A 700 -42.62 -61.88 -4.51
C SER A 700 -41.36 -61.20 -3.92
N ILE A 701 -41.07 -59.96 -4.32
CA ILE A 701 -39.79 -59.30 -3.98
C ILE A 701 -39.79 -58.57 -2.60
N PRO A 702 -38.69 -58.66 -1.81
CA PRO A 702 -38.41 -57.87 -0.58
C PRO A 702 -38.32 -56.33 -0.70
N SER A 703 -37.91 -55.64 0.37
CA SER A 703 -37.78 -54.16 0.48
C SER A 703 -36.48 -53.79 1.20
N ASP A 704 -35.85 -52.70 0.75
CA ASP A 704 -34.48 -52.26 1.03
C ASP A 704 -34.43 -50.72 0.80
N PHE A 705 -33.96 -49.93 1.79
CA PHE A 705 -34.08 -48.45 1.81
C PHE A 705 -32.83 -47.74 1.26
N ASP A 706 -31.66 -48.02 1.81
CA ASP A 706 -30.38 -47.44 1.39
C ASP A 706 -29.80 -48.12 0.13
N ASN A 707 -30.29 -49.33 -0.20
CA ASN A 707 -29.95 -50.18 -1.35
C ASN A 707 -28.65 -51.01 -1.18
N ASP A 708 -28.31 -51.42 0.04
CA ASP A 708 -27.15 -52.28 0.34
C ASP A 708 -27.38 -53.80 0.12
N MET A 709 -28.61 -54.22 -0.22
CA MET A 709 -29.11 -55.61 -0.33
C MET A 709 -29.41 -56.32 1.00
N ILE A 710 -29.45 -55.61 2.12
CA ILE A 710 -30.11 -56.00 3.37
C ILE A 710 -31.51 -55.38 3.36
N CYS A 711 -32.50 -56.11 3.88
CA CYS A 711 -33.86 -55.61 3.94
C CYS A 711 -34.11 -54.81 5.24
N ASP A 712 -34.94 -53.76 5.19
CA ASP A 712 -35.27 -52.84 6.30
C ASP A 712 -35.73 -53.54 7.61
N ILE A 713 -36.05 -54.84 7.58
CA ILE A 713 -36.48 -55.61 8.75
C ILE A 713 -35.32 -56.35 9.45
N VAL A 714 -34.12 -56.32 8.86
CA VAL A 714 -32.89 -56.97 9.33
C VAL A 714 -31.78 -55.95 9.60
N ASP A 715 -31.81 -54.79 8.95
CA ASP A 715 -30.84 -53.72 9.16
C ASP A 715 -30.99 -53.02 10.53
N THR A 716 -30.04 -52.14 10.86
CA THR A 716 -29.83 -51.50 12.17
C THR A 716 -29.31 -50.05 12.12
N ASP A 717 -29.17 -49.52 10.92
CA ASP A 717 -28.68 -48.17 10.57
C ASP A 717 -29.38 -47.80 9.25
N ASP A 718 -30.72 -47.76 9.27
CA ASP A 718 -31.62 -47.86 8.09
C ASP A 718 -31.36 -46.77 7.02
N ASP A 719 -30.66 -45.67 7.33
CA ASP A 719 -30.26 -44.59 6.39
C ASP A 719 -28.74 -44.37 6.22
N GLY A 720 -27.93 -45.13 6.97
CA GLY A 720 -26.48 -45.19 6.88
C GLY A 720 -25.72 -43.95 7.37
N ASP A 721 -26.28 -43.13 8.26
CA ASP A 721 -25.61 -41.95 8.82
C ASP A 721 -24.48 -42.28 9.83
N GLY A 722 -24.52 -43.50 10.41
CA GLY A 722 -23.56 -44.00 11.40
C GLY A 722 -24.06 -43.92 12.85
N VAL A 723 -25.28 -43.47 13.08
CA VAL A 723 -26.01 -43.46 14.34
C VAL A 723 -27.17 -44.46 14.25
N SER A 724 -26.94 -45.67 14.75
CA SER A 724 -27.94 -46.75 14.83
C SER A 724 -29.35 -46.28 15.25
N ASP A 725 -30.41 -46.83 14.65
CA ASP A 725 -31.82 -46.41 14.84
C ASP A 725 -32.30 -46.35 16.31
N GLU A 726 -31.64 -47.06 17.22
CA GLU A 726 -31.98 -47.06 18.65
C GLU A 726 -31.46 -45.85 19.43
N ASN A 727 -30.51 -45.09 18.86
CA ASN A 727 -29.86 -43.92 19.47
C ASN A 727 -30.08 -42.63 18.67
N ASP A 728 -30.55 -42.73 17.43
CA ASP A 728 -30.88 -41.61 16.58
C ASP A 728 -32.33 -41.10 16.81
N ALA A 729 -32.50 -39.79 16.70
CA ALA A 729 -33.79 -39.10 16.70
C ALA A 729 -34.52 -39.21 15.35
N PHE A 730 -33.80 -39.39 14.23
CA PHE A 730 -34.37 -39.40 12.88
C PHE A 730 -33.89 -40.57 11.96
N PRO A 731 -34.14 -41.88 12.29
CA PRO A 731 -33.49 -43.05 11.64
C PRO A 731 -33.82 -43.37 10.16
N MET A 732 -34.22 -42.36 9.39
CA MET A 732 -34.60 -42.38 7.97
C MET A 732 -34.18 -41.06 7.28
N ASP A 733 -33.37 -40.22 7.92
CA ASP A 733 -32.88 -38.91 7.49
C ASP A 733 -31.46 -38.64 8.03
N ASN A 734 -30.47 -39.14 7.28
CA ASN A 734 -29.02 -39.10 7.58
C ASN A 734 -28.34 -37.71 7.67
N SER A 735 -29.09 -36.68 8.02
CA SER A 735 -28.62 -35.31 8.20
C SER A 735 -28.88 -34.72 9.59
N GLU A 736 -29.67 -35.39 10.45
CA GLU A 736 -30.02 -34.90 11.79
C GLU A 736 -30.03 -36.04 12.82
N TRP A 737 -29.32 -35.88 13.95
CA TRP A 737 -29.22 -36.93 14.98
C TRP A 737 -29.46 -36.45 16.43
N GLU A 738 -29.49 -35.14 16.68
CA GLU A 738 -29.73 -34.52 18.00
C GLU A 738 -30.79 -33.42 17.90
N ASP A 739 -31.63 -33.31 18.95
CA ASP A 739 -32.77 -32.38 19.09
C ASP A 739 -32.80 -31.91 20.56
N THR A 740 -32.18 -30.77 20.86
CA THR A 740 -31.83 -30.32 22.22
C THR A 740 -33.03 -29.89 23.04
N ASP A 741 -33.92 -29.07 22.49
CA ASP A 741 -35.12 -28.58 23.18
C ASP A 741 -36.33 -29.54 23.04
N SER A 742 -36.24 -30.50 22.10
CA SER A 742 -37.27 -31.49 21.75
C SER A 742 -38.49 -30.92 20.99
N ASP A 743 -38.28 -29.89 20.16
CA ASP A 743 -39.21 -29.31 19.19
C ASP A 743 -39.54 -30.27 18.03
N GLY A 744 -38.56 -31.05 17.59
CA GLY A 744 -38.62 -31.94 16.42
C GLY A 744 -37.94 -31.40 15.15
N ILE A 745 -37.16 -30.33 15.28
CA ILE A 745 -36.09 -29.90 14.36
C ILE A 745 -34.76 -30.40 14.95
N GLY A 746 -33.82 -30.81 14.10
CA GLY A 746 -32.49 -31.21 14.55
C GLY A 746 -31.56 -30.01 14.71
N ASN A 747 -30.62 -30.08 15.65
CA ASN A 747 -29.70 -28.98 15.98
C ASN A 747 -28.86 -28.49 14.79
N ASN A 748 -28.67 -29.28 13.72
CA ASN A 748 -27.93 -28.78 12.55
C ASN A 748 -28.76 -27.80 11.68
N PHE A 749 -30.07 -27.70 11.93
CA PHE A 749 -31.01 -26.86 11.19
C PHE A 749 -31.74 -25.82 12.07
N ASP A 750 -31.71 -25.94 13.41
CA ASP A 750 -32.28 -24.92 14.29
C ASP A 750 -31.42 -23.64 14.36
N ASP A 751 -32.04 -22.51 14.75
CA ASP A 751 -31.43 -21.18 14.92
C ASP A 751 -31.55 -20.67 16.39
N ASP A 752 -32.21 -21.44 17.29
CA ASP A 752 -32.50 -21.16 18.72
C ASP A 752 -32.42 -22.49 19.51
N ASP A 753 -31.23 -23.08 19.59
CA ASP A 753 -30.97 -24.48 20.03
C ASP A 753 -31.51 -24.82 21.45
N ASP A 754 -31.76 -23.82 22.31
CA ASP A 754 -32.28 -23.99 23.67
C ASP A 754 -33.66 -23.38 23.96
N GLY A 755 -34.22 -22.64 23.00
CA GLY A 755 -35.59 -22.12 23.00
C GLY A 755 -35.85 -20.94 23.94
N ASP A 756 -34.87 -20.06 24.18
CA ASP A 756 -34.99 -18.89 25.10
C ASP A 756 -35.53 -17.59 24.47
N GLU A 757 -35.79 -17.62 23.15
CA GLU A 757 -36.19 -16.51 22.28
C GLU A 757 -35.02 -15.62 21.79
N TRP A 758 -33.76 -16.00 22.00
CA TRP A 758 -32.56 -15.40 21.39
C TRP A 758 -31.86 -16.36 20.43
N PHE A 759 -31.59 -15.91 19.20
CA PHE A 759 -30.88 -16.74 18.22
C PHE A 759 -29.39 -16.90 18.56
N ASP A 760 -28.85 -18.09 18.31
CA ASP A 760 -27.50 -18.53 18.69
C ASP A 760 -26.37 -17.61 18.18
N ILE A 761 -26.63 -16.92 17.07
CA ILE A 761 -25.69 -15.98 16.44
C ILE A 761 -25.49 -14.67 17.22
N TYR A 762 -26.47 -14.26 18.05
CA TYR A 762 -26.44 -13.00 18.78
C TYR A 762 -25.88 -13.15 20.19
N GLU A 763 -26.19 -14.26 20.85
CA GLU A 763 -25.84 -14.50 22.24
C GLU A 763 -24.34 -14.42 22.58
N PRO A 764 -23.41 -15.03 21.81
CA PRO A 764 -21.98 -14.91 22.08
C PRO A 764 -21.48 -13.45 22.06
N ASN A 765 -22.14 -12.57 21.31
CA ASN A 765 -21.79 -11.15 21.22
C ASN A 765 -22.39 -10.31 22.36
N CYS A 766 -23.56 -10.69 22.90
CA CYS A 766 -24.13 -10.09 24.10
C CYS A 766 -23.59 -10.72 25.41
N GLY A 767 -22.84 -11.82 25.32
CA GLY A 767 -22.10 -12.45 26.41
C GLY A 767 -22.81 -13.63 27.08
N THR A 768 -23.65 -14.34 26.32
CA THR A 768 -24.51 -15.44 26.79
C THR A 768 -24.24 -16.76 26.04
N ASP A 769 -25.07 -17.81 26.22
CA ASP A 769 -24.69 -19.22 25.94
C ASP A 769 -25.88 -20.01 25.33
N PRO A 770 -25.86 -20.34 24.03
CA PRO A 770 -27.03 -20.82 23.25
C PRO A 770 -27.44 -22.28 23.49
N LEU A 771 -26.97 -22.88 24.58
CA LEU A 771 -27.35 -24.22 25.02
C LEU A 771 -27.82 -24.22 26.49
N ASP A 772 -28.06 -23.05 27.10
CA ASP A 772 -28.64 -22.87 28.44
C ASP A 772 -29.59 -21.64 28.50
N SER A 773 -30.87 -21.89 28.24
CA SER A 773 -32.04 -20.97 28.25
C SER A 773 -32.35 -20.22 29.55
N ASN A 774 -31.36 -20.11 30.43
CA ASN A 774 -31.33 -19.25 31.60
C ASN A 774 -30.36 -18.06 31.44
N SER A 775 -29.73 -17.91 30.27
CA SER A 775 -28.63 -16.99 29.98
C SER A 775 -29.07 -15.82 29.08
N ILE A 776 -29.99 -14.96 29.52
CA ILE A 776 -30.60 -13.97 28.61
C ILE A 776 -29.83 -12.62 28.57
N PRO A 777 -29.60 -12.00 27.37
CA PRO A 777 -29.07 -10.64 27.20
C PRO A 777 -29.87 -9.48 27.87
N LEU A 778 -29.29 -8.28 27.89
CA LEU A 778 -29.91 -7.04 28.42
C LEU A 778 -30.22 -6.04 27.29
N ASP A 779 -31.44 -5.49 27.29
CA ASP A 779 -31.96 -4.50 26.34
C ASP A 779 -32.86 -3.51 27.15
N PHE A 780 -32.53 -2.22 27.16
CA PHE A 780 -33.16 -1.21 28.02
C PHE A 780 -34.35 -0.49 27.38
N ASP A 781 -34.25 -0.14 26.11
CA ASP A 781 -35.29 0.62 25.38
C ASP A 781 -36.30 -0.31 24.67
N GLY A 782 -35.90 -1.56 24.43
CA GLY A 782 -36.70 -2.64 23.83
C GLY A 782 -36.56 -2.74 22.30
N ASP A 783 -35.47 -2.26 21.70
CA ASP A 783 -35.26 -2.26 20.25
C ASP A 783 -34.62 -3.54 19.68
N TRP A 784 -34.23 -4.48 20.55
CA TRP A 784 -33.56 -5.76 20.27
C TRP A 784 -32.07 -5.66 19.92
N VAL A 785 -31.44 -4.51 20.16
CA VAL A 785 -29.98 -4.38 20.31
C VAL A 785 -29.65 -4.41 21.80
N CYS A 786 -28.69 -5.25 22.22
CA CYS A 786 -28.35 -5.33 23.65
C CYS A 786 -27.53 -4.12 24.11
N ASP A 787 -27.73 -3.63 25.35
CA ASP A 787 -27.08 -2.45 25.99
C ASP A 787 -25.53 -2.39 25.81
N LEU A 788 -24.88 -3.52 25.51
CA LEU A 788 -23.44 -3.62 25.29
C LEU A 788 -22.97 -3.16 23.90
N VAL A 789 -23.86 -3.12 22.91
CA VAL A 789 -23.56 -2.79 21.51
C VAL A 789 -24.50 -1.72 20.91
N ASP A 790 -25.52 -1.29 21.66
CA ASP A 790 -26.28 -0.07 21.38
C ASP A 790 -25.46 1.20 21.67
N ASN A 791 -25.90 2.36 21.16
CA ASN A 791 -25.27 3.67 21.33
C ASN A 791 -26.24 4.85 21.56
N ASP A 792 -27.55 4.60 21.64
CA ASP A 792 -28.60 5.55 22.03
C ASP A 792 -29.56 4.78 22.97
N ASP A 793 -29.04 4.42 24.15
CA ASP A 793 -29.54 3.49 25.18
C ASP A 793 -31.01 3.73 25.63
N ASP A 794 -31.65 4.81 25.18
CA ASP A 794 -33.07 5.13 25.40
C ASP A 794 -33.84 5.67 24.18
N ASN A 795 -33.18 5.76 23.03
CA ASN A 795 -33.71 6.20 21.74
C ASN A 795 -34.36 7.61 21.76
N ASP A 796 -33.83 8.53 22.57
CA ASP A 796 -34.11 9.99 22.58
C ASP A 796 -33.72 10.65 21.24
N GLY A 797 -32.71 10.09 20.56
CA GLY A 797 -32.08 10.62 19.36
C GLY A 797 -30.78 11.37 19.64
N VAL A 798 -30.18 11.16 20.81
CA VAL A 798 -28.88 11.70 21.23
C VAL A 798 -28.07 10.54 21.80
N THR A 799 -26.96 10.23 21.14
CA THR A 799 -26.12 9.08 21.51
C THR A 799 -25.51 9.22 22.90
N ASP A 800 -25.29 8.11 23.59
CA ASP A 800 -24.88 8.03 25.01
C ASP A 800 -23.61 8.80 25.38
N VAL A 801 -22.77 9.06 24.37
CA VAL A 801 -21.52 9.81 24.50
C VAL A 801 -21.73 11.33 24.53
N ASP A 802 -22.79 11.82 23.87
CA ASP A 802 -23.15 13.23 23.77
C ASP A 802 -24.39 13.58 24.64
N ASP A 803 -25.13 12.59 25.14
CA ASP A 803 -26.21 12.77 26.12
C ASP A 803 -25.68 12.74 27.59
N PRO A 804 -25.91 13.79 28.40
CA PRO A 804 -25.63 13.75 29.84
C PRO A 804 -26.52 12.80 30.67
N PHE A 805 -27.58 12.24 30.08
CA PHE A 805 -28.59 11.38 30.70
C PHE A 805 -29.02 10.17 29.82
N PRO A 806 -28.12 9.27 29.34
CA PRO A 806 -28.38 8.24 28.30
C PRO A 806 -29.45 7.17 28.57
N LYS A 807 -30.18 7.24 29.70
CA LYS A 807 -31.25 6.29 30.06
C LYS A 807 -32.51 7.02 30.58
N ASN A 808 -32.72 8.26 30.13
CA ASN A 808 -33.88 9.10 30.35
C ASN A 808 -34.28 9.94 29.10
N PRO A 809 -35.19 9.44 28.24
CA PRO A 809 -35.43 9.97 26.88
C PRO A 809 -36.36 11.20 26.85
N ASN A 810 -36.11 12.15 27.74
CA ASN A 810 -36.84 13.41 27.88
C ASN A 810 -35.92 14.59 28.23
N GLU A 811 -34.62 14.37 28.45
CA GLU A 811 -33.67 15.38 28.91
C GLU A 811 -32.26 15.14 28.35
N SER A 812 -32.02 15.54 27.10
CA SER A 812 -30.71 15.38 26.44
C SER A 812 -29.80 16.62 26.47
N VAL A 813 -30.20 17.71 27.16
CA VAL A 813 -29.43 18.97 27.22
C VAL A 813 -29.55 19.66 28.59
N ASP A 814 -28.40 20.04 29.16
CA ASP A 814 -28.27 20.85 30.38
C ASP A 814 -27.39 22.08 30.08
N THR A 815 -28.01 23.25 29.92
CA THR A 815 -27.38 24.46 29.34
C THR A 815 -26.53 25.28 30.30
N ASP A 816 -26.86 25.35 31.59
CA ASP A 816 -26.00 25.98 32.60
C ASP A 816 -25.17 24.97 33.42
N SER A 817 -25.36 23.67 33.15
CA SER A 817 -24.62 22.52 33.69
C SER A 817 -24.82 22.34 35.20
N ASP A 818 -26.04 22.57 35.70
CA ASP A 818 -26.41 22.40 37.12
C ASP A 818 -26.82 20.95 37.49
N GLY A 819 -27.03 20.09 36.49
CA GLY A 819 -27.45 18.70 36.63
C GLY A 819 -28.96 18.46 36.46
N VAL A 820 -29.72 19.47 36.03
CA VAL A 820 -31.13 19.36 35.64
C VAL A 820 -31.27 19.72 34.17
N GLY A 821 -31.84 18.80 33.38
CA GLY A 821 -32.09 19.05 31.97
C GLY A 821 -33.07 20.22 31.72
N ASN A 822 -32.88 20.88 30.58
CA ASN A 822 -33.59 22.09 30.18
C ASN A 822 -35.13 21.93 30.11
N ASN A 823 -35.67 20.71 29.94
CA ASN A 823 -37.14 20.54 29.86
C ASN A 823 -37.80 20.56 31.25
N ALA A 824 -37.03 20.31 32.32
CA ALA A 824 -37.47 20.34 33.72
C ALA A 824 -37.10 21.64 34.45
N ASP A 825 -36.09 22.38 33.99
CA ASP A 825 -35.75 23.68 34.58
C ASP A 825 -36.71 24.82 34.13
N ASN A 826 -36.49 26.03 34.67
CA ASN A 826 -37.43 27.14 34.62
C ASN A 826 -36.75 28.52 34.57
N ASP A 827 -35.41 28.55 34.51
CA ASP A 827 -34.54 29.72 34.36
C ASP A 827 -33.30 29.25 33.54
N ASP A 828 -33.51 28.70 32.33
CA ASP A 828 -32.54 27.90 31.52
C ASP A 828 -31.15 28.55 31.28
N ASP A 829 -31.01 29.86 31.48
CA ASP A 829 -29.75 30.62 31.36
C ASP A 829 -29.30 31.33 32.66
N ASN A 830 -30.05 31.13 33.75
CA ASN A 830 -29.81 31.58 35.10
C ASN A 830 -29.56 33.11 35.23
N ASP A 831 -30.13 33.92 34.32
CA ASP A 831 -30.03 35.39 34.37
C ASP A 831 -30.84 36.01 35.53
N GLY A 832 -31.70 35.21 36.16
CA GLY A 832 -32.55 35.54 37.29
C GLY A 832 -33.98 35.94 36.89
N TRP A 833 -34.36 35.71 35.63
CA TRP A 833 -35.71 35.86 35.12
C TRP A 833 -36.21 34.53 34.54
N THR A 834 -37.05 33.83 35.31
CA THR A 834 -37.74 32.61 34.85
C THR A 834 -38.32 32.70 33.43
N ASP A 835 -38.26 31.61 32.65
CA ASP A 835 -38.73 31.50 31.27
C ASP A 835 -40.12 32.07 30.99
N SER A 836 -41.05 31.89 31.94
CA SER A 836 -42.40 32.43 31.80
C SER A 836 -42.48 33.95 31.91
N THR A 837 -41.60 34.56 32.72
CA THR A 837 -41.51 36.01 32.97
C THR A 837 -40.69 36.69 31.91
N GLU A 838 -39.58 36.06 31.54
CA GLU A 838 -38.86 36.28 30.30
C GLU A 838 -39.85 36.32 29.16
N SER A 839 -40.58 35.22 28.90
CA SER A 839 -41.67 35.13 27.93
C SER A 839 -42.84 36.06 28.21
N LEU A 840 -42.78 37.00 29.18
CA LEU A 840 -43.65 38.19 29.20
C LEU A 840 -43.14 39.40 28.39
N CYS A 841 -41.84 39.51 28.14
CA CYS A 841 -41.14 40.78 27.90
C CYS A 841 -40.43 40.92 26.54
N PHE A 842 -40.40 39.89 25.68
CA PHE A 842 -39.83 39.94 24.32
C PHE A 842 -38.27 39.99 24.18
N THR A 843 -37.50 39.43 25.13
CA THR A 843 -36.03 39.17 25.13
C THR A 843 -35.65 37.78 24.52
N SER A 844 -34.84 36.87 25.13
CA SER A 844 -34.73 35.45 24.72
C SER A 844 -34.02 34.55 25.76
N SER A 845 -34.69 33.54 26.33
CA SER A 845 -34.31 32.84 27.58
C SER A 845 -33.40 31.61 27.38
N LEU A 846 -32.36 31.80 26.56
CA LEU A 846 -31.16 30.94 26.48
C LEU A 846 -29.94 31.87 26.30
N SER A 847 -30.02 33.10 26.81
CA SER A 847 -29.09 34.20 26.59
C SER A 847 -29.28 35.29 27.64
N SER A 848 -28.38 35.28 28.65
CA SER A 848 -28.15 36.34 29.64
C SER A 848 -27.83 37.74 29.08
#